data_AF-A0A094CZ66-F1
#
_entry.id   AF-A0A094CZ66-F1
#
_cell.length_a   1.000
_cell.length_b   1.000
_cell.length_c   1.000
_cell.angle_alpha   90.00
_cell.angle_beta   90.00
_cell.angle_gamma   90.00
#
_symmetry.space_group_name_H-M   'P 1'
#
loop_
_entity.id
_entity.type
_entity.pdbx_description
1 polymer ?
#
loop_
_entity_poly.entity_id
_entity_poly.type
_entity_poly.pdbx_seq_one_letter_code
_entity_poly.pdbx_strand_id
1 'polypeptide(L)'
;MGCQDVLTRKTGVIVGDDVLKLFNYAQEHNFAIPAINVTSSSTVVAALEAARDAKAPIILQMSQGGAAYFAGKGVANGKQEASIAGGIAGAHYIRAVAPAYGIPVILHTDHCAKKLLPWLDGLIDADEAYFKKEGEPLFSSHMIDLSEEEVDYNINTTAAYLKRVAPMKQWLEMEIGITGGEEDGVNNEDVDNNSLYTQPEDILAIYKALSPISPYFSIAAGFGNVHGVYKPGNVKLHPELLGKHQKYVKDAIGAKEDKPVFLVFHGGSGSAKQEFLDAISYGVVKVNLDTDLQYAYLTGIRDYVLNKKDYLLKQVGNPDGEDKPNKKYFDPRVWVREGEKTMSVRLTEGLKDFNTSNQFNQLRGLRIKNCSARNHATMVRIYVVWYTGTAWRRKVGSGVLRHARLTGLNGPPNDVLSGGMWESGLLPEMAHDRPATTKPPLPSISPKLAAKQLTTAISMAESEGGGVPQGQKQGWSSFIKSMANFSGDLSSLTAPPFILSSTSLTEFSSYWAEHPSIFVAPAAEKDPQKRALLVLKWFLSTLKQQYASRSDKYGNEKKPLNPFLGELFLGKWVDAAGTTELVSEQVSHHPPVTAYSIYNKEKGVHLQGYNAQKASFARTINVKQIGHAVFSIPAYDETYLITLPNLHIEGLIFGAPFVELNDKTYITSSSGYTAKIDYSGRGWVSGKKNSFTATLYPTGKESSILYTVTGQWNKTFEVREGKKGAVIDSYDAEASTPTPLTIAPLEQQDPMESRRAWSKVAAGIAAGDMDATGVEKSRIENEQRALRATEKENGTEWVRRYFSKVESDKLLEALAPKIGLLVEDDKTGGIWRFDEKKAVAEAGKKN
;
A
#
# COMPACT_ATOMS: atom_id res chain seq x y z
N MET A 1 -7.46 41.53 -22.38
CA MET A 1 -6.07 41.13 -22.15
C MET A 1 -6.13 39.74 -21.58
N GLY A 2 -5.24 38.86 -22.01
CA GLY A 2 -5.06 37.54 -21.43
C GLY A 2 -3.82 37.53 -20.55
N CYS A 3 -3.61 36.48 -19.77
CA CYS A 3 -2.46 36.36 -18.89
C CYS A 3 -1.13 36.52 -19.65
N GLN A 4 -1.03 36.10 -20.92
CA GLN A 4 0.17 36.30 -21.75
C GLN A 4 0.53 37.77 -22.01
N ASP A 5 -0.39 38.72 -21.82
CA ASP A 5 -0.12 40.14 -22.04
C ASP A 5 0.66 40.77 -20.88
N VAL A 6 0.58 40.18 -19.68
CA VAL A 6 1.35 40.65 -18.51
C VAL A 6 2.74 40.04 -18.46
N LEU A 7 3.02 38.97 -19.22
CA LEU A 7 4.29 38.26 -19.21
C LEU A 7 5.29 38.83 -20.21
N THR A 8 6.57 38.87 -19.83
CA THR A 8 7.66 39.17 -20.77
C THR A 8 8.00 37.97 -21.65
N ARG A 9 7.97 36.76 -21.08
CA ARG A 9 8.11 35.49 -21.79
C ARG A 9 6.74 34.82 -21.95
N LYS A 10 6.24 34.78 -23.18
CA LYS A 10 4.89 34.27 -23.50
C LYS A 10 4.84 32.76 -23.72
N THR A 11 5.97 32.12 -23.99
CA THR A 11 6.09 30.70 -24.30
C THR A 11 7.31 30.08 -23.63
N GLY A 12 7.24 28.80 -23.30
CA GLY A 12 8.31 28.09 -22.58
C GLY A 12 8.30 28.35 -21.08
N VAL A 13 9.37 27.94 -20.40
CA VAL A 13 9.47 28.05 -18.94
C VAL A 13 9.63 29.51 -18.51
N ILE A 14 8.74 30.02 -17.66
CA ILE A 14 8.80 31.39 -17.09
C ILE A 14 9.41 31.35 -15.68
N VAL A 15 10.03 32.45 -15.23
CA VAL A 15 10.70 32.53 -13.92
C VAL A 15 10.48 33.91 -13.28
N GLY A 16 10.74 34.03 -11.97
CA GLY A 16 10.77 35.30 -11.24
C GLY A 16 9.58 36.22 -11.47
N ASP A 17 9.84 37.42 -11.98
CA ASP A 17 8.80 38.46 -12.14
C ASP A 17 7.64 38.02 -13.02
N ASP A 18 7.85 37.13 -13.98
CA ASP A 18 6.75 36.62 -14.81
C ASP A 18 5.87 35.61 -14.05
N VAL A 19 6.43 34.84 -13.12
CA VAL A 19 5.64 34.00 -12.20
C VAL A 19 4.79 34.89 -11.30
N LEU A 20 5.40 35.94 -10.72
CA LEU A 20 4.69 36.91 -9.87
C LEU A 20 3.53 37.58 -10.61
N LYS A 21 3.77 38.06 -11.84
CA LYS A 21 2.71 38.67 -12.67
C LYS A 21 1.61 37.68 -13.01
N LEU A 22 1.94 36.42 -13.28
CA LEU A 22 0.95 35.40 -13.56
C LEU A 22 0.07 35.12 -12.34
N PHE A 23 0.64 35.00 -11.15
CA PHE A 23 -0.12 34.78 -9.91
C PHE A 23 -0.96 35.99 -9.51
N ASN A 24 -0.45 37.22 -9.67
CA ASN A 24 -1.25 38.44 -9.48
C ASN A 24 -2.44 38.46 -10.44
N TYR A 25 -2.22 38.18 -11.73
CA TYR A 25 -3.28 38.09 -12.73
C TYR A 25 -4.28 36.97 -12.37
N ALA A 26 -3.82 35.84 -11.85
CA ALA A 26 -4.68 34.74 -11.40
C ALA A 26 -5.60 35.14 -10.23
N GLN A 27 -5.08 35.87 -9.23
CA GLN A 27 -5.89 36.40 -8.13
C GLN A 27 -6.92 37.44 -8.58
N GLU A 28 -6.52 38.35 -9.48
CA GLU A 28 -7.38 39.40 -10.05
C GLU A 28 -8.53 38.78 -10.87
N HIS A 29 -8.23 37.74 -11.64
CA HIS A 29 -9.17 37.10 -12.56
C HIS A 29 -9.82 35.83 -12.01
N ASN A 30 -9.60 35.48 -10.74
CA ASN A 30 -10.18 34.34 -10.01
C ASN A 30 -10.02 32.99 -10.75
N PHE A 31 -8.79 32.63 -11.08
CA PHE A 31 -8.42 31.29 -11.53
C PHE A 31 -7.17 30.78 -10.81
N ALA A 32 -6.92 29.47 -10.87
CA ALA A 32 -5.69 28.87 -10.35
C ALA A 32 -5.01 27.98 -11.39
N ILE A 33 -3.70 28.09 -11.50
CA ILE A 33 -2.93 27.33 -12.47
C ILE A 33 -2.81 25.88 -11.94
N PRO A 34 -3.23 24.86 -12.72
CA PRO A 34 -3.03 23.47 -12.32
C PRO A 34 -1.54 23.13 -12.31
N ALA A 35 -1.11 22.43 -11.27
CA ALA A 35 0.24 21.92 -11.11
C ALA A 35 0.27 20.40 -11.20
N ILE A 36 0.92 19.92 -12.26
CA ILE A 36 0.81 18.54 -12.72
C ILE A 36 2.09 17.79 -12.39
N ASN A 37 1.98 16.76 -11.56
CA ASN A 37 3.08 15.84 -11.32
C ASN A 37 3.42 15.10 -12.61
N VAL A 38 4.68 15.19 -13.01
CA VAL A 38 5.21 14.51 -14.19
C VAL A 38 6.35 13.58 -13.81
N THR A 39 6.37 12.41 -14.45
CA THR A 39 7.33 11.34 -14.14
C THR A 39 8.11 10.90 -15.36
N SER A 40 7.67 11.28 -16.57
CA SER A 40 8.33 10.91 -17.83
C SER A 40 8.11 11.97 -18.90
N SER A 41 8.81 11.83 -20.03
CA SER A 41 8.57 12.64 -21.22
C SER A 41 7.12 12.56 -21.71
N SER A 42 6.46 11.41 -21.56
CA SER A 42 5.09 11.20 -22.03
C SER A 42 4.05 11.95 -21.19
N THR A 43 4.18 11.93 -19.87
CA THR A 43 3.30 12.72 -18.98
C THR A 43 3.49 14.22 -19.16
N VAL A 44 4.72 14.66 -19.43
CA VAL A 44 5.02 16.06 -19.82
C VAL A 44 4.30 16.44 -21.12
N VAL A 45 4.42 15.61 -22.15
CA VAL A 45 3.78 15.84 -23.47
C VAL A 45 2.26 15.93 -23.34
N ALA A 46 1.63 15.01 -22.60
CA ALA A 46 0.20 15.04 -22.36
C ALA A 46 -0.24 16.34 -21.68
N ALA A 47 0.49 16.76 -20.64
CA ALA A 47 0.18 17.98 -19.90
C ALA A 47 0.29 19.25 -20.76
N LEU A 48 1.38 19.37 -21.52
CA LEU A 48 1.61 20.49 -22.44
C LEU A 48 0.56 20.54 -23.56
N GLU A 49 0.18 19.38 -24.09
CA GLU A 49 -0.83 19.28 -25.14
C GLU A 49 -2.20 19.77 -24.66
N ALA A 50 -2.65 19.32 -23.49
CA ALA A 50 -3.92 19.74 -22.91
C ALA A 50 -3.94 21.27 -22.65
N ALA A 51 -2.87 21.81 -22.06
CA ALA A 51 -2.79 23.24 -21.75
C ALA A 51 -2.74 24.12 -23.02
N ARG A 52 -2.02 23.70 -24.06
CA ARG A 52 -2.03 24.35 -25.38
C ARG A 52 -3.43 24.40 -25.95
N ASP A 53 -4.11 23.25 -26.00
CA ASP A 53 -5.44 23.15 -26.62
C ASP A 53 -6.49 23.94 -25.82
N ALA A 54 -6.31 24.03 -24.50
CA ALA A 54 -7.11 24.86 -23.62
C ALA A 54 -6.70 26.34 -23.59
N LYS A 55 -5.61 26.74 -24.28
CA LYS A 55 -5.07 28.11 -24.26
C LYS A 55 -4.85 28.63 -22.82
N ALA A 56 -4.13 27.83 -22.05
CA ALA A 56 -3.97 27.99 -20.62
C ALA A 56 -2.48 27.95 -20.21
N PRO A 57 -2.06 28.72 -19.19
CA PRO A 57 -0.80 28.46 -18.50
C PRO A 57 -0.87 27.13 -17.73
N ILE A 58 0.28 26.53 -17.43
CA ILE A 58 0.37 25.29 -16.65
C ILE A 58 1.61 25.29 -15.76
N ILE A 59 1.55 24.58 -14.63
CA ILE A 59 2.72 24.24 -13.83
C ILE A 59 3.02 22.75 -14.06
N LEU A 60 4.27 22.43 -14.38
CA LEU A 60 4.76 21.04 -14.39
C LEU A 60 5.67 20.86 -13.20
N GLN A 61 5.32 19.91 -12.32
CA GLN A 61 6.06 19.66 -11.09
C GLN A 61 6.60 18.23 -11.04
N MET A 62 7.73 18.04 -10.41
CA MET A 62 8.30 16.71 -10.16
C MET A 62 8.38 16.50 -8.65
N SER A 63 7.75 15.43 -8.17
CA SER A 63 8.05 14.93 -6.83
C SER A 63 9.41 14.24 -6.78
N GLN A 64 9.91 13.98 -5.57
CA GLN A 64 11.18 13.27 -5.40
C GLN A 64 11.18 11.89 -6.09
N GLY A 65 10.07 11.15 -5.97
CA GLY A 65 9.88 9.86 -6.61
C GLY A 65 9.70 9.98 -8.12
N GLY A 66 8.96 10.99 -8.58
CA GLY A 66 8.79 11.30 -10.01
C GLY A 66 10.12 11.66 -10.68
N ALA A 67 10.94 12.48 -10.03
CA ALA A 67 12.28 12.83 -10.47
C ALA A 67 13.19 11.59 -10.55
N ALA A 68 13.21 10.73 -9.52
CA ALA A 68 13.95 9.47 -9.56
C ALA A 68 13.50 8.56 -10.73
N TYR A 69 12.20 8.50 -11.00
CA TYR A 69 11.68 7.73 -12.12
C TYR A 69 12.11 8.30 -13.48
N PHE A 70 12.26 9.63 -13.59
CA PHE A 70 12.77 10.30 -14.79
C PHE A 70 14.23 9.92 -15.09
N ALA A 71 15.06 9.70 -14.05
CA ALA A 71 16.40 9.11 -14.21
C ALA A 71 16.35 7.61 -14.55
N GLY A 72 15.29 6.94 -14.11
CA GLY A 72 15.06 5.50 -14.27
C GLY A 72 15.38 4.73 -12.99
N LYS A 73 14.50 3.80 -12.60
CA LYS A 73 14.63 3.01 -11.35
C LYS A 73 15.89 2.13 -11.26
N GLY A 74 16.65 1.98 -12.34
CA GLY A 74 17.94 1.29 -12.33
C GLY A 74 19.09 2.11 -11.71
N VAL A 75 18.90 3.42 -11.53
CA VAL A 75 19.88 4.30 -10.87
C VAL A 75 19.66 4.26 -9.36
N ALA A 76 20.74 4.02 -8.60
CA ALA A 76 20.67 4.02 -7.14
C ALA A 76 20.29 5.41 -6.61
N ASN A 77 19.46 5.44 -5.56
CA ASN A 77 18.93 6.69 -4.99
C ASN A 77 19.19 6.82 -3.48
N GLY A 78 20.27 6.21 -2.98
CA GLY A 78 20.56 6.13 -1.55
C GLY A 78 20.88 7.47 -0.90
N LYS A 79 21.40 8.43 -1.66
CA LYS A 79 21.66 9.81 -1.23
C LYS A 79 21.00 10.81 -2.18
N GLN A 80 19.81 10.47 -2.67
CA GLN A 80 19.03 11.31 -3.59
C GLN A 80 19.66 11.50 -4.99
N GLU A 81 20.70 10.74 -5.35
CA GLU A 81 21.42 10.97 -6.61
C GLU A 81 20.53 10.79 -7.86
N ALA A 82 19.67 9.76 -7.86
CA ALA A 82 18.73 9.55 -8.96
C ALA A 82 17.66 10.65 -9.03
N SER A 83 17.16 11.10 -7.88
CA SER A 83 16.19 12.20 -7.82
C SER A 83 16.77 13.53 -8.28
N ILE A 84 18.01 13.85 -7.91
CA ILE A 84 18.71 15.06 -8.37
C ILE A 84 18.93 14.97 -9.89
N ALA A 85 19.56 13.89 -10.36
CA ALA A 85 19.88 13.72 -11.78
C ALA A 85 18.62 13.70 -12.66
N GLY A 86 17.57 13.01 -12.21
CA GLY A 86 16.31 12.91 -12.93
C GLY A 86 15.50 14.21 -12.91
N GLY A 87 15.54 14.97 -11.81
CA GLY A 87 14.95 16.31 -11.75
C GLY A 87 15.62 17.26 -12.74
N ILE A 88 16.95 17.27 -12.79
CA ILE A 88 17.73 18.07 -13.77
C ILE A 88 17.42 17.64 -15.21
N ALA A 89 17.38 16.33 -15.47
CA ALA A 89 17.07 15.80 -16.81
C ALA A 89 15.64 16.17 -17.25
N GLY A 90 14.65 16.03 -16.36
CA GLY A 90 13.27 16.42 -16.60
C GLY A 90 13.14 17.92 -16.86
N ALA A 91 13.82 18.76 -16.08
CA ALA A 91 13.84 20.20 -16.26
C ALA A 91 14.39 20.62 -17.64
N HIS A 92 15.51 20.04 -18.05
CA HIS A 92 16.08 20.30 -19.37
C HIS A 92 15.16 19.82 -20.50
N TYR A 93 14.52 18.65 -20.36
CA TYR A 93 13.54 18.17 -21.32
C TYR A 93 12.36 19.14 -21.47
N ILE A 94 11.78 19.57 -20.35
CA ILE A 94 10.64 20.51 -20.33
C ILE A 94 11.04 21.84 -20.97
N ARG A 95 12.21 22.40 -20.62
CA ARG A 95 12.72 23.64 -21.23
C ARG A 95 12.91 23.53 -22.74
N ALA A 96 13.39 22.38 -23.21
CA ALA A 96 13.59 22.15 -24.64
C ALA A 96 12.27 22.03 -25.41
N VAL A 97 11.26 21.38 -24.83
CA VAL A 97 10.03 21.02 -25.55
C VAL A 97 8.89 22.04 -25.37
N ALA A 98 8.77 22.69 -24.21
CA ALA A 98 7.67 23.61 -23.90
C ALA A 98 7.46 24.76 -24.91
N PRO A 99 8.51 25.41 -25.48
CA PRO A 99 8.31 26.44 -26.49
C PRO A 99 7.53 25.98 -27.71
N ALA A 100 7.64 24.70 -28.10
CA ALA A 100 6.92 24.14 -29.25
C ALA A 100 5.39 24.07 -29.03
N TYR A 101 4.94 24.12 -27.77
CA TYR A 101 3.52 24.15 -27.41
C TYR A 101 2.95 25.57 -27.33
N GLY A 102 3.78 26.61 -27.40
CA GLY A 102 3.31 28.00 -27.48
C GLY A 102 2.61 28.53 -26.22
N ILE A 103 2.88 27.93 -25.05
CA ILE A 103 2.29 28.30 -23.76
C ILE A 103 3.37 28.65 -22.73
N PRO A 104 3.08 29.54 -21.75
CA PRO A 104 3.95 29.75 -20.61
C PRO A 104 3.80 28.58 -19.62
N VAL A 105 4.95 28.10 -19.12
CA VAL A 105 5.04 26.97 -18.19
C VAL A 105 5.79 27.40 -16.95
N ILE A 106 5.28 27.10 -15.76
CA ILE A 106 6.06 27.15 -14.52
C ILE A 106 6.64 25.76 -14.29
N LEU A 107 7.95 25.66 -14.05
CA LEU A 107 8.63 24.42 -13.74
C LEU A 107 8.93 24.36 -12.24
N HIS A 108 8.43 23.33 -11.57
CA HIS A 108 8.39 23.25 -10.11
C HIS A 108 8.88 21.90 -9.57
N THR A 109 9.18 21.83 -8.28
CA THR A 109 9.33 20.56 -7.53
C THR A 109 8.30 20.49 -6.44
N ASP A 110 7.81 19.29 -6.18
CA ASP A 110 6.78 19.04 -5.16
C ASP A 110 7.36 18.80 -3.76
N HIS A 111 6.52 18.34 -2.83
CA HIS A 111 6.80 18.02 -1.42
C HIS A 111 8.26 17.63 -1.12
N CYS A 112 8.90 18.45 -0.28
CA CYS A 112 10.26 18.23 0.21
C CYS A 112 10.29 18.23 1.74
N ALA A 113 10.01 17.06 2.31
CA ALA A 113 10.16 16.78 3.74
C ALA A 113 11.59 16.99 4.23
N LYS A 114 11.79 17.12 5.54
CA LYS A 114 13.12 17.28 6.18
C LYS A 114 14.16 16.27 5.70
N LYS A 115 13.77 15.01 5.52
CA LYS A 115 14.65 13.93 5.02
C LYS A 115 15.05 14.09 3.54
N LEU A 116 14.32 14.91 2.79
CA LEU A 116 14.49 15.16 1.37
C LEU A 116 15.23 16.48 1.09
N LEU A 117 15.57 17.27 2.10
CA LEU A 117 16.36 18.50 1.92
C LEU A 117 17.65 18.30 1.08
N PRO A 118 18.40 17.18 1.19
CA PRO A 118 19.54 16.94 0.31
C PRO A 118 19.19 16.84 -1.19
N TRP A 119 17.97 16.39 -1.53
CA TRP A 119 17.48 16.40 -2.91
C TRP A 119 17.27 17.84 -3.39
N LEU A 120 16.60 18.66 -2.57
CA LEU A 120 16.38 20.07 -2.88
C LEU A 120 17.71 20.84 -2.99
N ASP A 121 18.65 20.60 -2.08
CA ASP A 121 19.99 21.20 -2.13
C ASP A 121 20.67 20.92 -3.48
N GLY A 122 20.63 19.67 -3.94
CA GLY A 122 21.22 19.29 -5.23
C GLY A 122 20.51 19.88 -6.45
N LEU A 123 19.21 20.18 -6.35
CA LEU A 123 18.49 20.90 -7.41
C LEU A 123 18.80 22.40 -7.40
N ILE A 124 18.90 23.02 -6.22
CA ILE A 124 19.31 24.44 -6.11
C ILE A 124 20.76 24.63 -6.55
N ASP A 125 21.66 23.68 -6.28
CA ASP A 125 23.02 23.68 -6.85
C ASP A 125 22.99 23.74 -8.38
N ALA A 126 22.06 23.00 -9.00
CA ALA A 126 21.87 23.01 -10.45
C ALA A 126 21.24 24.33 -10.95
N ASP A 127 20.34 24.93 -10.18
CA ASP A 127 19.81 26.28 -10.47
C ASP A 127 20.89 27.34 -10.44
N GLU A 128 21.72 27.36 -9.40
CA GLU A 128 22.83 28.29 -9.26
C GLU A 128 23.81 28.16 -10.43
N ALA A 129 24.12 26.91 -10.84
CA ALA A 129 24.96 26.63 -12.00
C ALA A 129 24.32 27.11 -13.31
N TYR A 130 23.02 26.89 -13.50
CA TYR A 130 22.29 27.31 -14.69
C TYR A 130 22.11 28.84 -14.74
N PHE A 131 21.81 29.48 -13.61
CA PHE A 131 21.69 30.93 -13.45
C PHE A 131 22.98 31.65 -13.81
N LYS A 132 24.13 31.13 -13.35
CA LYS A 132 25.44 31.66 -13.72
C LYS A 132 25.70 31.67 -15.23
N LYS A 133 25.10 30.72 -15.96
CA LYS A 133 25.30 30.54 -17.40
C LYS A 133 24.27 31.28 -18.25
N GLU A 134 23.00 31.23 -17.85
CA GLU A 134 21.86 31.66 -18.67
C GLU A 134 21.15 32.90 -18.11
N GLY A 135 21.51 33.36 -16.90
CA GLY A 135 20.90 34.53 -16.24
C GLY A 135 19.53 34.28 -15.62
N GLU A 136 19.08 33.02 -15.55
CA GLU A 136 17.83 32.58 -14.92
C GLU A 136 18.01 31.18 -14.29
N PRO A 137 17.27 30.82 -13.23
CA PRO A 137 17.36 29.49 -12.61
C PRO A 137 16.82 28.41 -13.55
N LEU A 138 17.20 27.15 -13.32
CA LEU A 138 16.74 26.00 -14.09
C LEU A 138 15.26 25.71 -13.80
N PHE A 139 14.85 25.78 -12.53
CA PHE A 139 13.47 25.70 -12.08
C PHE A 139 12.88 27.09 -11.86
N SER A 140 11.59 27.24 -12.10
CA SER A 140 10.85 28.46 -11.75
C SER A 140 10.67 28.58 -10.24
N SER A 141 10.45 27.45 -9.58
CA SER A 141 10.06 27.38 -8.18
C SER A 141 10.41 26.05 -7.53
N HIS A 142 10.62 26.04 -6.21
CA HIS A 142 10.72 24.83 -5.39
C HIS A 142 9.70 24.83 -4.26
N MET A 143 9.46 23.67 -3.65
CA MET A 143 8.57 23.49 -2.51
C MET A 143 9.34 22.89 -1.33
N ILE A 144 9.09 23.41 -0.13
CA ILE A 144 9.55 22.85 1.14
C ILE A 144 8.32 22.47 1.98
N ASP A 145 8.27 21.21 2.40
CA ASP A 145 7.23 20.71 3.28
C ASP A 145 7.84 20.34 4.63
N LEU A 146 7.76 21.26 5.59
CA LEU A 146 8.16 20.99 6.97
C LEU A 146 6.95 21.09 7.90
N SER A 147 5.77 20.76 7.39
CA SER A 147 4.51 20.82 8.12
C SER A 147 4.44 19.88 9.33
N GLU A 148 5.15 18.75 9.27
CA GLU A 148 5.30 17.80 10.38
C GLU A 148 6.27 18.29 11.49
N GLU A 149 7.02 19.37 11.25
CA GLU A 149 7.98 19.92 12.21
C GLU A 149 7.38 21.10 13.00
N GLU A 150 8.04 21.48 14.09
CA GLU A 150 7.66 22.67 14.87
C GLU A 150 7.57 23.92 13.97
N VAL A 151 6.52 24.73 14.13
CA VAL A 151 6.22 25.89 13.28
C VAL A 151 7.43 26.84 13.14
N ASP A 152 8.11 27.14 14.25
CA ASP A 152 9.29 27.99 14.25
C ASP A 152 10.46 27.36 13.46
N TYR A 153 10.63 26.04 13.53
CA TYR A 153 11.66 25.35 12.76
C TYR A 153 11.35 25.41 11.26
N ASN A 154 10.09 25.18 10.88
CA ASN A 154 9.62 25.29 9.50
C ASN A 154 9.86 26.70 8.94
N ILE A 155 9.37 27.74 9.62
CA ILE A 155 9.52 29.14 9.18
C ILE A 155 11.00 29.52 9.04
N ASN A 156 11.83 29.20 10.05
CA ASN A 156 13.24 29.58 10.03
C ASN A 156 14.03 28.84 8.94
N THR A 157 13.75 27.56 8.73
CA THR A 157 14.41 26.76 7.69
C THR A 157 13.99 27.25 6.31
N THR A 158 12.69 27.44 6.07
CA THR A 158 12.16 28.00 4.83
C THR A 158 12.73 29.39 4.54
N ALA A 159 12.85 30.26 5.56
CA ALA A 159 13.47 31.57 5.42
C ALA A 159 14.94 31.49 4.98
N ALA A 160 15.71 30.51 5.48
CA ALA A 160 17.08 30.27 5.07
C ALA A 160 17.19 29.85 3.59
N TYR A 161 16.33 28.92 3.15
CA TYR A 161 16.25 28.52 1.75
C TYR A 161 15.78 29.67 0.83
N LEU A 162 14.78 30.46 1.25
CA LEU A 162 14.32 31.62 0.50
C LEU A 162 15.45 32.64 0.31
N LYS A 163 16.27 32.85 1.35
CA LYS A 163 17.47 33.70 1.27
C LYS A 163 18.48 33.19 0.24
N ARG A 164 18.68 31.86 0.16
CA ARG A 164 19.58 31.23 -0.80
C ARG A 164 19.12 31.46 -2.24
N VAL A 165 17.83 31.32 -2.52
CA VAL A 165 17.28 31.36 -3.89
C VAL A 165 16.82 32.76 -4.34
N ALA A 166 16.66 33.71 -3.42
CA ALA A 166 16.24 35.09 -3.69
C ALA A 166 17.11 35.83 -4.75
N PRO A 167 18.45 35.68 -4.80
CA PRO A 167 19.28 36.31 -5.84
C PRO A 167 18.90 35.89 -7.27
N MET A 168 18.35 34.69 -7.44
CA MET A 168 17.90 34.15 -8.73
C MET A 168 16.45 34.54 -9.05
N LYS A 169 15.79 35.29 -8.16
CA LYS A 169 14.34 35.54 -8.19
C LYS A 169 13.52 34.24 -8.28
N GLN A 170 14.03 33.16 -7.71
CA GLN A 170 13.34 31.87 -7.75
C GLN A 170 12.27 31.83 -6.66
N TRP A 171 11.14 31.21 -6.96
CA TRP A 171 10.01 31.15 -6.05
C TRP A 171 10.16 29.99 -5.07
N LEU A 172 9.74 30.19 -3.82
CA LEU A 172 9.69 29.12 -2.81
C LEU A 172 8.27 28.96 -2.27
N GLU A 173 7.69 27.78 -2.49
CA GLU A 173 6.45 27.36 -1.87
C GLU A 173 6.74 26.69 -0.54
N MET A 174 5.95 26.99 0.48
CA MET A 174 6.03 26.29 1.77
C MET A 174 4.66 25.78 2.20
N GLU A 175 4.67 24.73 3.01
CA GLU A 175 3.46 24.19 3.64
C GLU A 175 3.46 24.42 5.15
N ILE A 176 2.28 24.72 5.69
CA ILE A 176 2.05 24.95 7.11
C ILE A 176 0.74 24.27 7.55
N GLY A 177 0.77 23.73 8.77
CA GLY A 177 -0.31 22.91 9.30
C GLY A 177 -0.28 21.50 8.71
N ILE A 178 -0.92 20.56 9.39
CA ILE A 178 -0.89 19.16 8.99
C ILE A 178 -1.99 18.91 7.96
N THR A 179 -1.64 18.57 6.72
CA THR A 179 -2.58 18.08 5.70
C THR A 179 -2.79 16.59 5.89
N GLY A 180 -4.03 16.09 5.87
CA GLY A 180 -4.27 14.65 6.09
C GLY A 180 -3.85 13.81 4.88
N GLY A 181 -3.39 12.57 5.08
CA GLY A 181 -3.01 11.67 3.99
C GLY A 181 -1.53 11.41 3.80
N GLU A 182 -1.18 10.62 2.78
CA GLU A 182 0.21 10.34 2.40
C GLU A 182 0.55 10.91 1.00
N GLU A 183 1.61 11.74 0.92
CA GLU A 183 2.24 12.16 -0.34
C GLU A 183 3.77 12.13 -0.22
N ASP A 184 4.44 11.47 -1.17
CA ASP A 184 5.92 11.39 -1.31
C ASP A 184 6.72 11.17 0.01
N GLY A 185 6.12 10.46 0.97
CA GLY A 185 6.74 10.06 2.23
C GLY A 185 6.45 10.96 3.44
N VAL A 186 5.53 11.91 3.33
CA VAL A 186 4.84 12.63 4.41
C VAL A 186 3.53 11.87 4.65
N ASN A 187 3.22 11.41 5.87
CA ASN A 187 2.02 10.60 6.14
C ASN A 187 1.32 11.08 7.42
N ASN A 188 0.13 11.65 7.21
CA ASN A 188 -0.70 12.31 8.20
C ASN A 188 -2.09 11.68 8.32
N GLU A 189 -2.25 10.40 7.94
CA GLU A 189 -3.55 9.70 7.96
C GLU A 189 -4.17 9.54 9.36
N ASP A 190 -3.36 9.65 10.43
CA ASP A 190 -3.76 9.42 11.84
C ASP A 190 -3.99 10.70 12.67
N VAL A 191 -4.01 11.88 12.04
CA VAL A 191 -3.99 13.19 12.75
C VAL A 191 -5.40 13.63 13.20
N ASP A 192 -5.50 14.19 14.43
CA ASP A 192 -6.76 14.73 14.98
C ASP A 192 -7.33 15.87 14.12
N ASN A 193 -8.64 15.84 13.86
CA ASN A 193 -9.34 16.71 12.91
C ASN A 193 -9.21 18.21 13.27
N ASN A 194 -9.03 18.54 14.56
CA ASN A 194 -8.79 19.91 15.02
C ASN A 194 -7.37 20.42 14.73
N SER A 195 -6.41 19.53 14.48
CA SER A 195 -5.02 19.86 14.13
C SER A 195 -4.80 20.02 12.61
N LEU A 196 -5.83 19.77 11.79
CA LEU A 196 -5.80 19.85 10.32
C LEU A 196 -6.04 21.27 9.75
N TYR A 197 -6.27 22.25 10.62
CA TYR A 197 -6.58 23.62 10.21
C TYR A 197 -5.49 24.59 10.64
N THR A 198 -4.83 25.19 9.65
CA THR A 198 -3.87 26.27 9.85
C THR A 198 -4.56 27.47 10.50
N GLN A 199 -3.87 28.15 11.42
CA GLN A 199 -4.41 29.36 12.05
C GLN A 199 -3.99 30.61 11.26
N PRO A 200 -4.84 31.66 11.21
CA PRO A 200 -4.48 32.93 10.56
C PRO A 200 -3.17 33.56 11.10
N GLU A 201 -2.87 33.34 12.37
CA GLU A 201 -1.64 33.76 13.05
C GLU A 201 -0.39 33.14 12.39
N ASP A 202 -0.46 31.86 12.00
CA ASP A 202 0.65 31.14 11.37
C ASP A 202 0.95 31.75 9.99
N ILE A 203 -0.10 32.05 9.21
CA ILE A 203 0.04 32.70 7.90
C ILE A 203 0.67 34.10 8.06
N LEU A 204 0.28 34.86 9.09
CA LEU A 204 0.87 36.16 9.37
C LEU A 204 2.34 36.04 9.81
N ALA A 205 2.68 35.05 10.63
CA ALA A 205 4.05 34.79 11.07
C ALA A 205 4.95 34.47 9.89
N ILE A 206 4.50 33.58 9.00
CA ILE A 206 5.18 33.26 7.73
C ILE A 206 5.37 34.51 6.89
N TYR A 207 4.29 35.27 6.65
CA TYR A 207 4.35 36.47 5.82
C TYR A 207 5.38 37.47 6.37
N LYS A 208 5.38 37.73 7.68
CA LYS A 208 6.33 38.64 8.35
C LYS A 208 7.77 38.13 8.27
N ALA A 209 7.98 36.82 8.29
CA ALA A 209 9.31 36.22 8.19
C ALA A 209 9.88 36.23 6.76
N LEU A 210 9.04 35.92 5.76
CA LEU A 210 9.48 35.70 4.38
C LEU A 210 9.44 36.96 3.50
N SER A 211 8.42 37.81 3.66
CA SER A 211 8.27 39.01 2.81
C SER A 211 9.45 40.00 2.84
N PRO A 212 10.19 40.17 3.96
CA PRO A 212 11.40 41.01 3.95
C PRO A 212 12.57 40.40 3.17
N ILE A 213 12.55 39.07 2.93
CA ILE A 213 13.60 38.36 2.21
C ILE A 213 13.36 38.44 0.70
N SER A 214 12.13 38.12 0.28
CA SER A 214 11.76 38.03 -1.14
C SER A 214 10.24 38.07 -1.27
N PRO A 215 9.69 38.67 -2.35
CA PRO A 215 8.26 38.58 -2.66
C PRO A 215 7.87 37.24 -3.33
N TYR A 216 8.83 36.40 -3.72
CA TYR A 216 8.60 35.19 -4.49
C TYR A 216 8.37 33.99 -3.56
N PHE A 217 7.25 34.00 -2.83
CA PHE A 217 6.84 32.86 -2.00
C PHE A 217 5.33 32.64 -2.03
N SER A 218 4.93 31.40 -1.78
CA SER A 218 3.53 30.99 -1.66
C SER A 218 3.36 30.04 -0.48
N ILE A 219 2.14 29.95 0.04
CA ILE A 219 1.83 29.20 1.25
C ILE A 219 0.72 28.19 0.93
N ALA A 220 1.01 26.90 1.11
CA ALA A 220 0.00 25.86 1.23
C ALA A 220 -0.44 25.81 2.70
N ALA A 221 -1.73 26.02 2.93
CA ALA A 221 -2.31 25.96 4.27
C ALA A 221 -3.15 24.69 4.39
N GLY A 222 -3.12 24.05 5.55
CA GLY A 222 -4.11 23.02 5.91
C GLY A 222 -5.49 23.65 6.13
N PHE A 223 -6.47 23.33 5.28
CA PHE A 223 -7.88 23.72 5.44
C PHE A 223 -8.83 22.52 5.34
N GLY A 224 -8.36 21.36 5.81
CA GLY A 224 -9.04 20.06 5.63
C GLY A 224 -8.80 19.44 4.25
N ASN A 225 -7.78 19.91 3.53
CA ASN A 225 -7.31 19.30 2.30
C ASN A 225 -6.41 18.10 2.60
N VAL A 226 -6.56 17.06 1.79
CA VAL A 226 -5.94 15.76 2.02
C VAL A 226 -5.31 15.20 0.75
N HIS A 227 -4.14 14.59 0.85
CA HIS A 227 -3.39 14.08 -0.30
C HIS A 227 -3.80 12.65 -0.67
N GLY A 228 -4.12 12.39 -1.94
CA GLY A 228 -4.53 11.06 -2.43
C GLY A 228 -6.04 10.88 -2.71
N VAL A 229 -6.51 9.63 -2.88
CA VAL A 229 -7.91 9.31 -3.23
C VAL A 229 -8.76 9.07 -1.99
N TYR A 230 -9.64 10.01 -1.66
CA TYR A 230 -10.56 9.86 -0.53
C TYR A 230 -11.99 9.57 -0.96
N LYS A 231 -12.73 8.96 -0.03
CA LYS A 231 -14.18 8.94 -0.09
C LYS A 231 -14.69 10.34 0.28
N PRO A 232 -15.57 10.97 -0.54
CA PRO A 232 -16.20 12.23 -0.19
C PRO A 232 -16.83 12.14 1.21
N GLY A 233 -16.44 13.03 2.13
CA GLY A 233 -16.99 13.15 3.48
C GLY A 233 -16.14 12.68 4.67
N ASN A 234 -14.93 12.14 4.46
CA ASN A 234 -14.02 11.76 5.57
C ASN A 234 -13.26 12.95 6.18
N VAL A 235 -12.90 13.93 5.34
CA VAL A 235 -12.41 15.24 5.77
C VAL A 235 -13.25 16.27 5.04
N LYS A 236 -13.76 17.27 5.76
CA LYS A 236 -14.53 18.34 5.17
C LYS A 236 -13.58 19.49 4.86
N LEU A 237 -13.46 19.84 3.58
CA LEU A 237 -12.76 21.04 3.17
C LEU A 237 -13.48 22.26 3.76
N HIS A 238 -12.69 23.21 4.25
CA HIS A 238 -13.17 24.50 4.74
C HIS A 238 -12.52 25.66 3.98
N PRO A 239 -12.80 25.84 2.67
CA PRO A 239 -12.19 26.90 1.88
C PRO A 239 -12.37 28.30 2.47
N GLU A 240 -13.44 28.53 3.23
CA GLU A 240 -13.70 29.81 3.92
C GLU A 240 -12.60 30.22 4.91
N LEU A 241 -11.80 29.26 5.41
CA LEU A 241 -10.64 29.57 6.26
C LEU A 241 -9.58 30.37 5.51
N LEU A 242 -9.39 30.08 4.21
CA LEU A 242 -8.46 30.82 3.36
C LEU A 242 -8.84 32.29 3.27
N GLY A 243 -10.14 32.60 3.19
CA GLY A 243 -10.65 33.97 3.23
C GLY A 243 -10.36 34.67 4.56
N LYS A 244 -10.42 33.94 5.69
CA LYS A 244 -10.04 34.46 7.01
C LYS A 244 -8.54 34.75 7.07
N HIS A 245 -7.70 33.88 6.52
CA HIS A 245 -6.25 34.10 6.46
C HIS A 245 -5.90 35.36 5.66
N GLN A 246 -6.46 35.53 4.47
CA GLN A 246 -6.25 36.73 3.65
C GLN A 246 -6.63 38.00 4.41
N LYS A 247 -7.83 38.01 5.02
CA LYS A 247 -8.32 39.15 5.79
C LYS A 247 -7.42 39.47 6.97
N TYR A 248 -7.02 38.47 7.74
CA TYR A 248 -6.18 38.64 8.91
C TYR A 248 -4.81 39.23 8.55
N VAL A 249 -4.17 38.71 7.50
CA VAL A 249 -2.90 39.24 7.00
C VAL A 249 -3.09 40.67 6.48
N LYS A 250 -4.12 40.91 5.67
CA LYS A 250 -4.44 42.25 5.14
C LYS A 250 -4.56 43.28 6.26
N ASP A 251 -5.38 42.99 7.27
CA ASP A 251 -5.64 43.88 8.40
C ASP A 251 -4.34 44.13 9.20
N ALA A 252 -3.52 43.09 9.40
CA ALA A 252 -2.28 43.17 10.17
C ALA A 252 -1.15 43.94 9.46
N ILE A 253 -1.06 43.89 8.13
CA ILE A 253 -0.01 44.57 7.35
C ILE A 253 -0.48 45.86 6.68
N GLY A 254 -1.78 46.17 6.75
CA GLY A 254 -2.38 47.33 6.09
C GLY A 254 -2.37 47.25 4.56
N ALA A 255 -2.49 46.04 3.99
CA ALA A 255 -2.49 45.86 2.54
C ALA A 255 -3.73 46.47 1.87
N LYS A 256 -3.56 46.98 0.65
CA LYS A 256 -4.66 47.55 -0.14
C LYS A 256 -5.46 46.46 -0.84
N GLU A 257 -4.75 45.43 -1.27
CA GLU A 257 -5.25 44.26 -1.95
C GLU A 257 -6.05 43.38 -0.98
N ASP A 258 -7.13 42.77 -1.47
CA ASP A 258 -7.96 41.87 -0.65
C ASP A 258 -7.31 40.50 -0.40
N LYS A 259 -6.32 40.13 -1.23
CA LYS A 259 -5.67 38.81 -1.23
C LYS A 259 -4.14 38.93 -1.21
N PRO A 260 -3.53 39.50 -0.15
CA PRO A 260 -2.10 39.79 -0.12
C PRO A 260 -1.19 38.54 -0.09
N VAL A 261 -1.75 37.34 0.11
CA VAL A 261 -1.01 36.07 0.19
C VAL A 261 -1.30 35.20 -1.03
N PHE A 262 -0.27 34.63 -1.65
CA PHE A 262 -0.43 33.60 -2.69
C PHE A 262 -0.64 32.24 -2.03
N LEU A 263 -1.89 31.76 -2.03
CA LEU A 263 -2.25 30.47 -1.44
C LEU A 263 -2.16 29.34 -2.46
N VAL A 264 -1.87 28.14 -1.97
CA VAL A 264 -1.76 26.92 -2.77
C VAL A 264 -2.70 25.85 -2.21
N PHE A 265 -3.36 25.11 -3.08
CA PHE A 265 -4.24 24.02 -2.73
C PHE A 265 -3.57 22.69 -3.11
N HIS A 266 -3.04 21.99 -2.10
CA HIS A 266 -2.58 20.61 -2.26
C HIS A 266 -3.69 19.58 -1.99
N GLY A 267 -3.57 18.36 -2.52
CA GLY A 267 -4.60 17.35 -2.32
C GLY A 267 -5.91 17.63 -3.07
N GLY A 268 -5.84 18.24 -4.25
CA GLY A 268 -7.04 18.58 -5.02
C GLY A 268 -7.78 17.36 -5.60
N SER A 269 -7.10 16.25 -5.85
CA SER A 269 -7.71 15.07 -6.50
C SER A 269 -8.91 14.55 -5.69
N GLY A 270 -10.06 14.38 -6.35
CA GLY A 270 -11.31 13.97 -5.69
C GLY A 270 -12.14 15.08 -5.02
N SER A 271 -11.66 16.33 -4.96
CA SER A 271 -12.45 17.48 -4.47
C SER A 271 -13.56 17.86 -5.46
N ALA A 272 -14.67 18.38 -4.95
CA ALA A 272 -15.78 18.87 -5.76
C ALA A 272 -15.42 20.20 -6.44
N LYS A 273 -15.98 20.41 -7.63
CA LYS A 273 -15.79 21.66 -8.39
C LYS A 273 -16.01 22.93 -7.56
N GLN A 274 -17.06 22.93 -6.74
CA GLN A 274 -17.39 24.11 -5.93
C GLN A 274 -16.30 24.42 -4.89
N GLU A 275 -15.65 23.40 -4.33
CA GLU A 275 -14.58 23.59 -3.33
C GLU A 275 -13.36 24.27 -3.96
N PHE A 276 -13.03 23.92 -5.21
CA PHE A 276 -12.00 24.65 -5.96
C PHE A 276 -12.39 26.10 -6.22
N LEU A 277 -13.62 26.33 -6.70
CA LEU A 277 -14.09 27.68 -7.01
C LEU A 277 -14.09 28.58 -5.76
N ASP A 278 -14.51 28.03 -4.61
CA ASP A 278 -14.49 28.72 -3.33
C ASP A 278 -13.04 29.04 -2.93
N ALA A 279 -12.14 28.05 -2.93
CA ALA A 279 -10.73 28.25 -2.57
C ALA A 279 -10.02 29.28 -3.49
N ILE A 280 -10.27 29.23 -4.80
CA ILE A 280 -9.77 30.19 -5.79
C ILE A 280 -10.31 31.59 -5.50
N SER A 281 -11.59 31.71 -5.13
CA SER A 281 -12.17 33.00 -4.74
C SER A 281 -11.47 33.62 -3.53
N TYR A 282 -10.82 32.80 -2.68
CA TYR A 282 -10.03 33.23 -1.52
C TYR A 282 -8.52 33.37 -1.79
N GLY A 283 -8.09 33.35 -3.06
CA GLY A 283 -6.73 33.69 -3.45
C GLY A 283 -5.77 32.50 -3.60
N VAL A 284 -6.32 31.29 -3.74
CA VAL A 284 -5.56 30.16 -4.27
C VAL A 284 -5.17 30.45 -5.73
N VAL A 285 -3.88 30.35 -6.04
CA VAL A 285 -3.32 30.56 -7.40
C VAL A 285 -2.76 29.29 -8.03
N LYS A 286 -2.56 28.23 -7.25
CA LYS A 286 -2.03 26.93 -7.69
C LYS A 286 -2.83 25.80 -7.06
N VAL A 287 -3.17 24.78 -7.86
CA VAL A 287 -3.83 23.55 -7.39
C VAL A 287 -3.06 22.34 -7.88
N ASN A 288 -2.61 21.47 -6.96
CA ASN A 288 -1.88 20.25 -7.32
C ASN A 288 -2.84 19.16 -7.85
N LEU A 289 -2.43 18.48 -8.91
CA LEU A 289 -3.12 17.33 -9.50
C LEU A 289 -2.10 16.24 -9.84
N ASP A 290 -2.28 15.07 -9.24
CA ASP A 290 -1.45 13.89 -9.53
C ASP A 290 -2.32 12.64 -9.70
N THR A 291 -2.94 12.16 -8.62
CA THR A 291 -3.59 10.83 -8.59
C THR A 291 -4.66 10.64 -9.66
N ASP A 292 -5.51 11.65 -9.87
CA ASP A 292 -6.55 11.61 -10.92
C ASP A 292 -5.93 11.50 -12.33
N LEU A 293 -4.78 12.13 -12.56
CA LEU A 293 -4.07 12.11 -13.84
C LEU A 293 -3.31 10.80 -14.04
N GLN A 294 -2.71 10.23 -13.00
CA GLN A 294 -2.12 8.89 -13.05
C GLN A 294 -3.17 7.84 -13.43
N TYR A 295 -4.35 7.90 -12.79
CA TYR A 295 -5.45 6.99 -13.10
C TYR A 295 -6.00 7.19 -14.52
N ALA A 296 -6.14 8.45 -14.96
CA ALA A 296 -6.52 8.77 -16.33
C ALA A 296 -5.50 8.25 -17.35
N TYR A 297 -4.20 8.41 -17.10
CA TYR A 297 -3.14 7.92 -17.96
C TYR A 297 -3.16 6.37 -18.05
N LEU A 298 -3.31 5.69 -16.91
CA LEU A 298 -3.46 4.23 -16.87
C LEU A 298 -4.69 3.76 -17.66
N THR A 299 -5.81 4.49 -17.58
CA THR A 299 -7.06 4.13 -18.25
C THR A 299 -6.90 3.95 -19.75
N GLY A 300 -6.20 4.86 -20.44
CA GLY A 300 -5.96 4.75 -21.89
C GLY A 300 -5.13 3.52 -22.25
N ILE A 301 -4.08 3.23 -21.48
CA ILE A 301 -3.23 2.03 -21.68
C ILE A 301 -4.03 0.75 -21.39
N ARG A 302 -4.72 0.70 -20.24
CA ARG A 302 -5.55 -0.43 -19.82
C ARG A 302 -6.57 -0.78 -20.89
N ASP A 303 -7.33 0.21 -21.34
CA ASP A 303 -8.42 -0.01 -22.30
C ASP A 303 -7.86 -0.41 -23.67
N TYR A 304 -6.72 0.14 -24.09
CA TYR A 304 -6.04 -0.31 -25.30
C TYR A 304 -5.62 -1.79 -25.19
N VAL A 305 -4.96 -2.17 -24.10
CA VAL A 305 -4.47 -3.54 -23.88
C VAL A 305 -5.62 -4.54 -23.85
N LEU A 306 -6.71 -4.22 -23.14
CA LEU A 306 -7.88 -5.08 -23.06
C LEU A 306 -8.54 -5.25 -24.45
N ASN A 307 -8.69 -4.16 -25.20
CA ASN A 307 -9.32 -4.18 -26.53
C ASN A 307 -8.44 -4.81 -27.62
N LYS A 308 -7.12 -4.83 -27.44
CA LYS A 308 -6.14 -5.39 -28.40
C LYS A 308 -5.47 -6.66 -27.91
N LYS A 309 -5.97 -7.29 -26.85
CA LYS A 309 -5.38 -8.49 -26.21
C LYS A 309 -4.92 -9.54 -27.23
N ASP A 310 -5.81 -9.95 -28.15
CA ASP A 310 -5.50 -11.01 -29.11
C ASP A 310 -4.44 -10.62 -30.16
N TYR A 311 -4.18 -9.32 -30.32
CA TYR A 311 -3.14 -8.76 -31.17
C TYR A 311 -1.84 -8.46 -30.40
N LEU A 312 -1.81 -8.60 -29.07
CA LEU A 312 -0.67 -8.27 -28.21
C LEU A 312 0.03 -9.51 -27.62
N LEU A 313 -0.58 -10.69 -27.70
CA LEU A 313 -0.04 -11.92 -27.12
C LEU A 313 1.15 -12.52 -27.90
N LYS A 314 1.31 -12.17 -29.17
CA LYS A 314 2.34 -12.72 -30.05
C LYS A 314 2.90 -11.64 -30.97
N GLN A 315 4.15 -11.78 -31.41
CA GLN A 315 4.73 -10.85 -32.40
C GLN A 315 4.14 -11.06 -33.81
N VAL A 316 3.77 -12.30 -34.15
CA VAL A 316 3.11 -12.71 -35.40
C VAL A 316 1.98 -13.68 -35.05
N GLY A 317 0.85 -13.55 -35.76
CA GLY A 317 -0.37 -14.31 -35.54
C GLY A 317 -1.39 -13.54 -34.70
N ASN A 318 -2.58 -13.34 -35.27
CA ASN A 318 -3.71 -12.64 -34.64
C ASN A 318 -5.04 -13.10 -35.27
N PRO A 319 -6.21 -12.59 -34.83
CA PRO A 319 -7.52 -12.97 -35.40
C PRO A 319 -7.67 -12.73 -36.91
N ASP A 320 -6.83 -11.90 -37.53
CA ASP A 320 -6.84 -11.62 -38.98
C ASP A 320 -5.95 -12.61 -39.77
N GLY A 321 -5.25 -13.54 -39.11
CA GLY A 321 -4.47 -14.62 -39.71
C GLY A 321 -3.19 -14.98 -38.95
N GLU A 322 -2.73 -16.23 -39.12
CA GLU A 322 -1.56 -16.79 -38.41
C GLU A 322 -0.23 -16.11 -38.79
N ASP A 323 -0.10 -15.61 -40.01
CA ASP A 323 1.12 -14.94 -40.50
C ASP A 323 1.09 -13.41 -40.36
N LYS A 324 0.06 -12.84 -39.70
CA LYS A 324 -0.10 -11.38 -39.62
C LYS A 324 0.82 -10.78 -38.54
N PRO A 325 1.66 -9.78 -38.87
CA PRO A 325 2.55 -9.15 -37.90
C PRO A 325 1.79 -8.18 -36.98
N ASN A 326 2.13 -8.21 -35.70
CA ASN A 326 1.46 -7.39 -34.67
C ASN A 326 2.22 -6.13 -34.27
N LYS A 327 3.34 -5.81 -34.94
CA LYS A 327 4.19 -4.65 -34.60
C LYS A 327 3.41 -3.35 -34.44
N LYS A 328 2.42 -3.09 -35.31
CA LYS A 328 1.60 -1.87 -35.25
C LYS A 328 0.70 -1.77 -34.01
N TYR A 329 0.56 -2.84 -33.24
CA TYR A 329 -0.24 -2.88 -32.01
C TYR A 329 0.64 -2.81 -30.75
N PHE A 330 1.74 -3.57 -30.70
CA PHE A 330 2.59 -3.61 -29.50
C PHE A 330 3.66 -2.51 -29.47
N ASP A 331 3.88 -1.77 -30.56
CA ASP A 331 4.79 -0.62 -30.57
C ASP A 331 4.44 0.35 -29.43
N PRO A 332 5.37 0.65 -28.50
CA PRO A 332 5.10 1.49 -27.34
C PRO A 332 4.43 2.80 -27.66
N ARG A 333 4.78 3.43 -28.80
CA ARG A 333 4.23 4.72 -29.21
C ARG A 333 2.72 4.69 -29.43
N VAL A 334 2.14 3.51 -29.68
CA VAL A 334 0.71 3.37 -29.95
C VAL A 334 -0.07 3.36 -28.65
N TRP A 335 0.27 2.48 -27.71
CA TRP A 335 -0.48 2.35 -26.45
C TRP A 335 -0.09 3.42 -25.42
N VAL A 336 1.15 3.91 -25.41
CA VAL A 336 1.56 5.09 -24.61
C VAL A 336 0.73 6.32 -25.03
N ARG A 337 0.52 6.52 -26.33
CA ARG A 337 -0.28 7.63 -26.85
C ARG A 337 -1.74 7.57 -26.40
N GLU A 338 -2.30 6.38 -26.19
CA GLU A 338 -3.66 6.28 -25.62
C GLU A 338 -3.70 6.75 -24.17
N GLY A 339 -2.67 6.46 -23.37
CA GLY A 339 -2.54 7.02 -22.02
C GLY A 339 -2.40 8.55 -22.03
N GLU A 340 -1.60 9.10 -22.95
CA GLU A 340 -1.49 10.55 -23.13
C GLU A 340 -2.85 11.20 -23.42
N LYS A 341 -3.63 10.62 -24.35
CA LYS A 341 -4.95 11.16 -24.71
C LYS A 341 -5.91 11.20 -23.53
N THR A 342 -6.00 10.13 -22.75
CA THR A 342 -6.92 10.06 -21.62
C THR A 342 -6.47 10.96 -20.47
N MET A 343 -5.17 11.09 -20.21
CA MET A 343 -4.63 12.08 -19.28
C MET A 343 -4.94 13.52 -19.74
N SER A 344 -4.75 13.84 -21.03
CA SER A 344 -5.06 15.16 -21.58
C SER A 344 -6.54 15.53 -21.44
N VAL A 345 -7.45 14.56 -21.59
CA VAL A 345 -8.89 14.77 -21.38
C VAL A 345 -9.17 15.15 -19.92
N ARG A 346 -8.67 14.37 -18.95
CA ARG A 346 -8.88 14.64 -17.52
C ARG A 346 -8.27 15.98 -17.09
N LEU A 347 -7.09 16.31 -17.62
CA LEU A 347 -6.45 17.60 -17.38
C LEU A 347 -7.24 18.77 -17.97
N THR A 348 -7.83 18.60 -19.16
CA THR A 348 -8.71 19.61 -19.76
C THR A 348 -9.95 19.89 -18.89
N GLU A 349 -10.46 18.89 -18.16
CA GLU A 349 -11.52 19.09 -17.16
C GLU A 349 -11.01 19.92 -15.98
N GLY A 350 -9.85 19.58 -15.40
CA GLY A 350 -9.23 20.36 -14.32
C GLY A 350 -8.95 21.82 -14.71
N LEU A 351 -8.45 22.04 -15.92
CA LEU A 351 -8.25 23.38 -16.49
C LEU A 351 -9.56 24.19 -16.59
N LYS A 352 -10.71 23.55 -16.76
CA LYS A 352 -12.02 24.22 -16.75
C LYS A 352 -12.53 24.44 -15.34
N ASP A 353 -12.32 23.49 -14.44
CA ASP A 353 -12.75 23.58 -13.06
C ASP A 353 -12.00 24.66 -12.28
N PHE A 354 -10.74 24.92 -12.63
CA PHE A 354 -9.93 25.96 -12.01
C PHE A 354 -10.03 27.33 -12.69
N ASN A 355 -10.99 27.51 -13.62
CA ASN A 355 -11.18 28.72 -14.43
C ASN A 355 -9.97 29.12 -15.31
N THR A 356 -9.03 28.20 -15.58
CA THR A 356 -7.74 28.50 -16.25
C THR A 356 -7.80 28.34 -17.76
N SER A 357 -8.81 27.65 -18.27
CA SER A 357 -9.06 27.51 -19.71
C SER A 357 -9.37 28.85 -20.37
N ASN A 358 -8.80 29.09 -21.55
CA ASN A 358 -8.96 30.29 -22.36
C ASN A 358 -8.53 31.60 -21.67
N GLN A 359 -7.53 31.53 -20.79
CA GLN A 359 -6.94 32.73 -20.17
C GLN A 359 -5.98 33.48 -21.10
N PHE A 360 -5.80 33.04 -22.36
CA PHE A 360 -5.13 33.82 -23.40
C PHE A 360 -6.12 34.69 -24.18
N ASN A 361 -5.63 35.74 -24.85
CA ASN A 361 -6.50 36.63 -25.62
C ASN A 361 -7.40 35.88 -26.61
N GLN A 362 -8.70 36.16 -26.57
CA GLN A 362 -9.60 35.82 -27.67
C GLN A 362 -9.27 36.75 -28.85
N LEU A 363 -8.99 36.16 -30.02
CA LEU A 363 -9.06 36.91 -31.28
C LEU A 363 -10.43 37.59 -31.32
N ARG A 364 -10.46 38.94 -31.31
CA ARG A 364 -11.69 39.69 -31.61
C ARG A 364 -12.08 39.31 -33.03
N GLY A 365 -12.95 38.31 -33.18
CA GLY A 365 -13.66 38.09 -34.43
C GLY A 365 -14.34 39.40 -34.79
N LEU A 366 -14.05 39.92 -35.99
CA LEU A 366 -14.82 41.01 -36.55
C LEU A 366 -16.31 40.67 -36.37
N ARG A 367 -17.04 41.50 -35.62
CA ARG A 367 -18.50 41.50 -35.68
C ARG A 367 -18.86 41.80 -37.14
N ILE A 368 -19.18 40.77 -37.91
CA ILE A 368 -19.96 40.95 -39.14
C ILE A 368 -21.30 41.49 -38.65
N LYS A 369 -21.54 42.78 -38.89
CA LYS A 369 -22.84 43.41 -38.66
C LYS A 369 -23.86 42.62 -39.47
N ASN A 370 -24.89 42.12 -38.79
CA ASN A 370 -26.11 41.60 -39.42
C ASN A 370 -26.64 42.63 -40.41
N CYS A 371 -26.57 42.31 -41.71
CA CYS A 371 -27.39 42.94 -42.73
C CYS A 371 -28.44 41.91 -43.16
N SER A 372 -29.69 42.36 -43.15
CA SER A 372 -30.93 41.60 -43.33
C SER A 372 -31.01 40.83 -44.64
N ALA A 373 -31.75 39.72 -44.58
CA ALA A 373 -32.14 38.86 -45.68
C ALA A 373 -32.66 39.59 -46.92
N ARG A 374 -32.21 39.14 -48.11
CA ARG A 374 -33.07 38.81 -49.27
C ARG A 374 -32.27 38.16 -50.41
N ASN A 375 -32.91 37.13 -50.96
CA ASN A 375 -32.82 36.58 -52.32
C ASN A 375 -31.90 35.38 -52.62
N HIS A 376 -32.55 34.44 -53.30
CA HIS A 376 -32.21 33.09 -53.69
C HIS A 376 -31.20 33.01 -54.85
N ALA A 377 -30.66 31.78 -54.97
CA ALA A 377 -30.14 31.11 -56.15
C ALA A 377 -28.73 31.46 -56.63
N THR A 378 -27.80 30.51 -56.47
CA THR A 378 -27.29 29.71 -57.60
C THR A 378 -26.66 28.42 -57.05
N MET A 379 -27.02 27.29 -57.64
CA MET A 379 -26.65 25.93 -57.26
C MET A 379 -25.61 25.36 -58.25
N VAL A 380 -25.10 24.17 -57.92
CA VAL A 380 -24.55 23.10 -58.80
C VAL A 380 -23.02 23.00 -58.93
N ARG A 381 -22.41 21.99 -58.27
CA ARG A 381 -21.93 20.70 -58.87
C ARG A 381 -21.16 19.84 -57.83
N ILE A 382 -21.66 18.64 -57.47
CA ILE A 382 -21.30 17.25 -57.95
C ILE A 382 -20.03 16.71 -57.24
N TYR A 383 -19.89 15.48 -56.69
CA TYR A 383 -20.69 14.24 -56.48
C TYR A 383 -19.96 13.40 -55.39
N VAL A 384 -20.64 12.37 -54.84
CA VAL A 384 -20.13 11.33 -53.93
C VAL A 384 -20.03 9.99 -54.69
N VAL A 385 -19.15 9.06 -54.23
CA VAL A 385 -19.35 7.59 -54.06
C VAL A 385 -18.15 6.70 -54.51
N TRP A 386 -17.89 5.69 -53.66
CA TRP A 386 -16.92 4.57 -53.66
C TRP A 386 -17.13 3.45 -54.71
N TYR A 387 -16.08 2.66 -55.06
CA TYR A 387 -15.88 1.20 -54.72
C TYR A 387 -14.74 0.52 -55.53
N THR A 388 -13.94 -0.29 -54.81
CA THR A 388 -13.16 -1.53 -55.13
C THR A 388 -12.58 -1.88 -56.51
N GLY A 389 -11.33 -2.40 -56.51
CA GLY A 389 -11.04 -3.75 -57.04
C GLY A 389 -10.09 -3.90 -58.25
N THR A 390 -9.00 -4.66 -58.03
CA THR A 390 -8.24 -5.55 -58.97
C THR A 390 -7.31 -4.98 -60.07
N ALA A 391 -6.00 -5.15 -59.79
CA ALA A 391 -4.88 -5.62 -60.62
C ALA A 391 -4.90 -5.54 -62.17
N TRP A 392 -3.86 -4.92 -62.77
CA TRP A 392 -3.01 -5.56 -63.78
C TRP A 392 -1.67 -4.83 -64.03
N ARG A 393 -0.76 -5.58 -64.68
CA ARG A 393 0.71 -5.50 -64.78
C ARG A 393 1.32 -4.40 -65.69
N ARG A 394 2.65 -4.24 -65.53
CA ARG A 394 3.72 -3.79 -66.49
C ARG A 394 3.75 -2.26 -66.73
N LYS A 395 4.90 -1.58 -66.90
CA LYS A 395 6.23 -1.99 -67.38
C LYS A 395 7.27 -0.92 -66.98
N VAL A 396 8.39 -1.39 -66.46
CA VAL A 396 9.80 -0.93 -66.56
C VAL A 396 10.09 0.42 -67.23
N GLY A 397 10.85 1.26 -66.52
CA GLY A 397 11.67 2.35 -67.05
C GLY A 397 12.95 2.49 -66.22
N SER A 398 14.07 2.14 -66.83
CA SER A 398 15.44 2.04 -66.30
C SER A 398 16.09 3.38 -65.95
N GLY A 399 16.95 3.40 -64.92
CA GLY A 399 17.91 4.47 -64.65
C GLY A 399 19.07 3.96 -63.80
N VAL A 400 20.23 3.83 -64.43
CA VAL A 400 21.49 3.27 -63.94
C VAL A 400 22.25 4.25 -63.03
N LEU A 401 22.86 3.77 -61.95
CA LEU A 401 24.18 4.24 -61.47
C LEU A 401 24.90 3.15 -60.67
N ARG A 402 26.22 3.11 -60.83
CA ARG A 402 27.13 1.98 -60.65
C ARG A 402 27.88 2.00 -59.31
N HIS A 403 28.16 0.78 -58.83
CA HIS A 403 29.42 0.27 -58.24
C HIS A 403 29.94 0.82 -56.89
N ALA A 404 29.99 -0.07 -55.90
CA ALA A 404 31.26 -0.58 -55.34
C ALA A 404 31.06 -1.98 -54.75
N ARG A 405 31.94 -2.93 -55.12
CA ARG A 405 32.02 -4.31 -54.63
C ARG A 405 32.90 -4.38 -53.40
N LEU A 406 32.61 -5.33 -52.50
CA LEU A 406 33.61 -6.18 -51.87
C LEU A 406 33.05 -7.61 -51.77
N THR A 407 33.86 -8.56 -52.23
CA THR A 407 33.62 -10.00 -52.43
C THR A 407 34.06 -10.82 -51.22
N GLY A 408 33.30 -11.87 -50.85
CA GLY A 408 33.74 -13.28 -50.89
C GLY A 408 33.52 -13.93 -49.50
N LEU A 409 33.15 -15.20 -49.30
CA LEU A 409 33.26 -16.44 -50.07
C LEU A 409 32.19 -17.48 -49.62
N ASN A 410 31.91 -18.44 -50.52
CA ASN A 410 31.05 -19.65 -50.46
C ASN A 410 31.53 -20.70 -49.42
N GLY A 411 30.83 -21.75 -48.97
CA GLY A 411 29.60 -22.52 -49.30
C GLY A 411 29.64 -23.81 -48.41
N PRO A 412 29.01 -24.98 -48.72
CA PRO A 412 27.69 -25.30 -49.28
C PRO A 412 26.84 -26.24 -48.34
N PRO A 413 25.62 -26.68 -48.73
CA PRO A 413 24.69 -27.49 -47.94
C PRO A 413 24.65 -28.98 -48.37
N ASN A 414 23.98 -29.85 -47.60
CA ASN A 414 23.51 -31.15 -48.09
C ASN A 414 22.17 -31.59 -47.48
N ASP A 415 21.40 -32.25 -48.34
CA ASP A 415 20.02 -32.71 -48.26
C ASP A 415 19.79 -33.97 -47.39
N VAL A 416 18.50 -34.30 -47.17
CA VAL A 416 17.84 -35.60 -47.53
C VAL A 416 16.91 -36.19 -46.43
N LEU A 417 15.61 -36.08 -46.72
CA LEU A 417 14.49 -37.05 -46.73
C LEU A 417 14.11 -37.98 -45.55
N SER A 418 12.78 -37.97 -45.29
CA SER A 418 11.83 -39.10 -45.08
C SER A 418 12.04 -40.03 -43.87
N GLY A 419 11.05 -40.51 -43.12
CA GLY A 419 9.60 -40.67 -43.27
C GLY A 419 9.21 -41.87 -42.38
N GLY A 420 7.96 -41.94 -41.88
CA GLY A 420 7.47 -43.15 -41.20
C GLY A 420 6.34 -42.95 -40.18
N MET A 421 5.09 -43.00 -40.65
CA MET A 421 3.89 -43.38 -39.86
C MET A 421 3.92 -44.87 -39.55
N TRP A 422 3.33 -45.31 -38.43
CA TRP A 422 2.49 -46.53 -38.33
C TRP A 422 1.46 -46.40 -37.19
N GLU A 423 0.23 -46.82 -37.49
CA GLU A 423 -0.98 -46.86 -36.65
C GLU A 423 -1.25 -48.24 -36.04
N SER A 424 -2.08 -48.23 -34.98
CA SER A 424 -3.18 -49.19 -34.62
C SER A 424 -2.91 -50.53 -33.91
N GLY A 425 -3.83 -50.89 -32.99
CA GLY A 425 -4.20 -52.29 -32.71
C GLY A 425 -4.63 -52.74 -31.30
N LEU A 426 -5.89 -52.49 -30.92
CA LEU A 426 -6.93 -53.35 -30.25
C LEU A 426 -6.67 -54.36 -29.06
N LEU A 427 -7.70 -54.38 -28.19
CA LEU A 427 -8.11 -55.20 -27.00
C LEU A 427 -8.34 -56.73 -27.29
N PRO A 428 -8.56 -57.67 -26.29
CA PRO A 428 -9.77 -57.79 -25.41
C PRO A 428 -9.67 -58.50 -24.02
N GLU A 429 -10.85 -58.56 -23.36
CA GLU A 429 -11.30 -58.94 -21.99
C GLU A 429 -11.09 -60.39 -21.50
N MET A 430 -11.27 -60.61 -20.17
CA MET A 430 -12.12 -61.69 -19.59
C MET A 430 -12.43 -61.49 -18.07
N ALA A 431 -13.55 -62.04 -17.60
CA ALA A 431 -14.31 -61.74 -16.35
C ALA A 431 -14.54 -62.95 -15.41
N HIS A 432 -15.16 -62.71 -14.23
CA HIS A 432 -16.02 -63.57 -13.33
C HIS A 432 -15.72 -63.33 -11.82
N ASP A 433 -16.59 -63.40 -10.78
CA ASP A 433 -18.05 -63.31 -10.54
C ASP A 433 -18.31 -63.23 -8.99
N ARG A 434 -19.22 -62.32 -8.54
CA ARG A 434 -20.24 -62.26 -7.41
C ARG A 434 -20.21 -63.08 -6.06
N PRO A 435 -21.09 -62.85 -5.01
CA PRO A 435 -22.13 -61.80 -4.72
C PRO A 435 -22.36 -61.30 -3.22
N ALA A 436 -23.14 -60.18 -3.13
CA ALA A 436 -24.27 -59.77 -2.24
C ALA A 436 -24.21 -59.58 -0.69
N THR A 437 -24.70 -58.41 -0.22
CA THR A 437 -25.92 -58.25 0.64
C THR A 437 -26.53 -56.83 0.53
N THR A 438 -27.83 -56.72 0.79
CA THR A 438 -28.78 -55.66 0.39
C THR A 438 -29.21 -54.72 1.53
N LYS A 439 -29.50 -53.44 1.21
CA LYS A 439 -30.42 -52.52 1.94
C LYS A 439 -31.09 -51.53 0.96
N PRO A 440 -32.30 -51.01 1.26
CA PRO A 440 -33.23 -50.43 0.27
C PRO A 440 -32.91 -48.97 -0.13
N PRO A 441 -33.43 -48.47 -1.27
CA PRO A 441 -33.03 -47.18 -1.84
C PRO A 441 -33.76 -45.99 -1.21
N LEU A 442 -33.00 -44.96 -0.85
CA LEU A 442 -33.45 -43.57 -0.76
C LEU A 442 -33.62 -42.99 -2.17
N PRO A 443 -34.50 -41.98 -2.38
CA PRO A 443 -34.87 -41.52 -3.72
C PRO A 443 -33.65 -41.02 -4.49
N SER A 444 -33.44 -41.58 -5.69
CA SER A 444 -32.31 -41.25 -6.55
C SER A 444 -32.43 -39.84 -7.11
N ILE A 445 -31.68 -38.90 -6.54
CA ILE A 445 -31.29 -37.68 -7.26
C ILE A 445 -30.26 -38.11 -8.29
N SER A 446 -30.51 -37.85 -9.58
CA SER A 446 -29.60 -38.31 -10.64
C SER A 446 -28.16 -37.81 -10.40
N PRO A 447 -27.11 -38.62 -10.67
CA PRO A 447 -25.72 -38.20 -10.50
C PRO A 447 -25.37 -36.93 -11.28
N LYS A 448 -26.06 -36.69 -12.40
CA LYS A 448 -25.94 -35.47 -13.19
C LYS A 448 -26.56 -34.24 -12.50
N LEU A 449 -27.64 -34.40 -11.74
CA LEU A 449 -28.25 -33.30 -10.99
C LEU A 449 -27.45 -32.98 -9.72
N ALA A 450 -26.93 -33.99 -9.03
CA ALA A 450 -26.04 -33.82 -7.88
C ALA A 450 -24.69 -33.21 -8.30
N ALA A 451 -24.07 -33.69 -9.39
CA ALA A 451 -22.86 -33.08 -9.93
C ALA A 451 -23.12 -31.65 -10.40
N LYS A 452 -24.23 -31.38 -11.09
CA LYS A 452 -24.58 -30.03 -11.55
C LYS A 452 -24.94 -29.09 -10.41
N GLN A 453 -25.62 -29.54 -9.35
CA GLN A 453 -25.84 -28.76 -8.12
C GLN A 453 -24.54 -28.51 -7.37
N LEU A 454 -23.62 -29.47 -7.32
CA LEU A 454 -22.29 -29.31 -6.72
C LEU A 454 -21.43 -28.34 -7.55
N THR A 455 -21.47 -28.43 -8.88
CA THR A 455 -20.75 -27.50 -9.78
C THR A 455 -21.36 -26.10 -9.72
N THR A 456 -22.68 -25.99 -9.56
CA THR A 456 -23.39 -24.71 -9.41
C THR A 456 -23.10 -24.08 -8.03
N ALA A 457 -23.06 -24.88 -6.96
CA ALA A 457 -22.68 -24.42 -5.63
C ALA A 457 -21.20 -23.99 -5.57
N ILE A 458 -20.29 -24.72 -6.23
CA ILE A 458 -18.89 -24.34 -6.39
C ILE A 458 -18.77 -23.05 -7.22
N SER A 459 -19.51 -22.92 -8.34
CA SER A 459 -19.50 -21.70 -9.15
C SER A 459 -20.14 -20.49 -8.44
N MET A 460 -21.10 -20.72 -7.55
CA MET A 460 -21.69 -19.67 -6.71
C MET A 460 -20.72 -19.24 -5.60
N ALA A 461 -19.94 -20.17 -5.03
CA ALA A 461 -18.88 -19.87 -4.06
C ALA A 461 -17.67 -19.15 -4.70
N GLU A 462 -17.44 -19.32 -6.00
CA GLU A 462 -16.41 -18.63 -6.78
C GLU A 462 -16.91 -17.34 -7.46
N SER A 463 -18.18 -16.96 -7.27
CA SER A 463 -18.71 -15.67 -7.71
C SER A 463 -18.40 -14.57 -6.69
N GLU A 464 -18.16 -13.34 -7.15
CA GLU A 464 -17.89 -12.20 -6.25
C GLU A 464 -19.03 -12.06 -5.21
N GLY A 465 -18.64 -12.03 -3.92
CA GLY A 465 -19.60 -11.98 -2.82
C GLY A 465 -20.44 -13.26 -2.60
N GLY A 466 -20.04 -14.40 -3.15
CA GLY A 466 -20.72 -15.70 -3.01
C GLY A 466 -20.83 -16.22 -1.58
N GLY A 467 -19.81 -15.96 -0.74
CA GLY A 467 -19.78 -16.31 0.69
C GLY A 467 -20.45 -15.29 1.62
N VAL A 468 -20.99 -14.19 1.09
CA VAL A 468 -21.57 -13.10 1.89
C VAL A 468 -23.07 -13.33 2.13
N PRO A 469 -23.57 -13.24 3.37
CA PRO A 469 -25.00 -13.28 3.66
C PRO A 469 -25.79 -12.28 2.81
N GLN A 470 -26.96 -12.67 2.28
CA GLN A 470 -27.71 -11.89 1.29
C GLN A 470 -28.02 -10.45 1.75
N GLY A 471 -28.33 -10.24 3.03
CA GLY A 471 -28.57 -8.93 3.63
C GLY A 471 -27.31 -8.10 3.94
N GLN A 472 -26.10 -8.66 3.81
CA GLN A 472 -24.84 -8.00 4.15
C GLN A 472 -23.94 -7.75 2.93
N LYS A 473 -24.39 -8.09 1.71
CA LYS A 473 -23.63 -7.89 0.46
C LYS A 473 -23.23 -6.43 0.21
N GLN A 474 -24.10 -5.48 0.54
CA GLN A 474 -23.80 -4.05 0.40
C GLN A 474 -22.75 -3.58 1.41
N GLY A 475 -22.83 -4.05 2.66
CA GLY A 475 -21.83 -3.80 3.70
C GLY A 475 -20.47 -4.41 3.35
N TRP A 476 -20.46 -5.62 2.79
CA TRP A 476 -19.24 -6.27 2.32
C TRP A 476 -18.60 -5.57 1.13
N SER A 477 -19.39 -5.17 0.12
CA SER A 477 -18.87 -4.39 -1.01
C SER A 477 -18.27 -3.06 -0.54
N SER A 478 -18.87 -2.43 0.47
CA SER A 478 -18.35 -1.21 1.07
C SER A 478 -17.04 -1.45 1.83
N PHE A 479 -16.94 -2.56 2.56
CA PHE A 479 -15.72 -2.99 3.27
C PHE A 479 -14.56 -3.33 2.32
N ILE A 480 -14.82 -4.11 1.25
CA ILE A 480 -13.80 -4.42 0.24
C ILE A 480 -13.32 -3.15 -0.48
N LYS A 481 -14.22 -2.21 -0.75
CA LYS A 481 -13.85 -0.90 -1.31
C LYS A 481 -13.02 -0.07 -0.33
N SER A 482 -13.34 -0.08 0.97
CA SER A 482 -12.54 0.66 1.96
C SER A 482 -11.13 0.09 2.11
N MET A 483 -10.93 -1.22 1.96
CA MET A 483 -9.60 -1.82 2.02
C MET A 483 -8.64 -1.35 0.91
N ALA A 484 -9.15 -1.03 -0.28
CA ALA A 484 -8.31 -0.63 -1.41
C ALA A 484 -7.53 0.68 -1.14
N ASN A 485 -8.01 1.49 -0.20
CA ASN A 485 -7.48 2.80 0.16
C ASN A 485 -7.15 2.90 1.66
N PHE A 486 -6.92 1.77 2.34
CA PHE A 486 -6.67 1.75 3.78
C PHE A 486 -5.18 1.54 4.06
N SER A 487 -4.53 2.49 4.74
CA SER A 487 -3.10 2.44 5.10
C SER A 487 -2.82 2.32 6.61
N GLY A 488 -3.87 2.27 7.43
CA GLY A 488 -3.77 2.20 8.89
C GLY A 488 -3.67 0.81 9.51
N ASP A 489 -3.82 0.72 10.83
CA ASP A 489 -3.84 -0.55 11.58
C ASP A 489 -5.12 -1.36 11.30
N LEU A 490 -4.99 -2.66 11.02
CA LEU A 490 -6.13 -3.58 10.80
C LEU A 490 -7.23 -3.47 11.88
N SER A 491 -6.85 -3.14 13.11
CA SER A 491 -7.75 -2.92 14.24
C SER A 491 -8.68 -1.71 14.09
N SER A 492 -8.29 -0.65 13.37
CA SER A 492 -9.14 0.54 13.14
C SER A 492 -10.10 0.38 11.95
N LEU A 493 -9.86 -0.59 11.05
CA LEU A 493 -10.72 -0.86 9.90
C LEU A 493 -12.13 -1.34 10.34
N THR A 494 -13.17 -0.57 10.09
CA THR A 494 -14.54 -0.97 10.46
C THR A 494 -15.01 -2.13 9.59
N ALA A 495 -15.26 -3.28 10.21
CA ALA A 495 -15.61 -4.53 9.55
C ALA A 495 -17.11 -4.85 9.72
N PRO A 496 -17.78 -5.44 8.70
CA PRO A 496 -19.17 -5.88 8.83
C PRO A 496 -19.37 -6.91 9.96
N PRO A 497 -20.56 -6.95 10.58
CA PRO A 497 -20.86 -7.78 11.75
C PRO A 497 -20.51 -9.25 11.59
N PHE A 498 -20.82 -9.81 10.42
CA PHE A 498 -20.63 -11.25 10.16
C PHE A 498 -19.16 -11.69 10.15
N ILE A 499 -18.22 -10.76 10.01
CA ILE A 499 -16.78 -11.02 10.08
C ILE A 499 -16.14 -10.53 11.38
N LEU A 500 -16.91 -10.10 12.39
CA LEU A 500 -16.39 -9.78 13.72
C LEU A 500 -16.30 -11.03 14.58
N SER A 501 -15.21 -11.14 15.34
CA SER A 501 -15.01 -12.14 16.38
C SER A 501 -15.22 -11.51 17.76
N SER A 502 -15.75 -12.29 18.69
CA SER A 502 -15.84 -11.93 20.11
C SER A 502 -14.55 -12.21 20.90
N THR A 503 -13.50 -12.68 20.21
CA THR A 503 -12.22 -13.06 20.81
C THR A 503 -11.21 -11.92 20.64
N SER A 504 -10.54 -11.56 21.72
CA SER A 504 -9.45 -10.57 21.71
C SER A 504 -8.13 -11.18 21.25
N LEU A 505 -7.24 -10.35 20.69
CA LEU A 505 -5.89 -10.79 20.32
C LEU A 505 -5.06 -11.29 21.51
N THR A 506 -5.34 -10.84 22.74
CA THR A 506 -4.68 -11.37 23.96
C THR A 506 -4.95 -12.87 24.16
N GLU A 507 -6.09 -13.37 23.70
CA GLU A 507 -6.43 -14.79 23.77
C GLU A 507 -5.62 -15.64 22.78
N PHE A 508 -5.09 -15.05 21.70
CA PHE A 508 -4.37 -15.80 20.66
C PHE A 508 -3.06 -16.40 21.17
N SER A 509 -2.52 -15.88 22.27
CA SER A 509 -1.38 -16.48 22.96
C SER A 509 -1.65 -17.92 23.40
N SER A 510 -2.91 -18.34 23.59
CA SER A 510 -3.21 -19.72 23.99
C SER A 510 -2.82 -20.76 22.93
N TYR A 511 -2.85 -20.38 21.66
CA TYR A 511 -2.61 -21.30 20.54
C TYR A 511 -1.21 -21.91 20.52
N TRP A 512 -0.26 -21.34 21.26
CA TRP A 512 1.10 -21.89 21.40
C TRP A 512 1.16 -23.21 22.17
N ALA A 513 0.18 -23.53 23.02
CA ALA A 513 0.25 -24.66 23.94
C ALA A 513 -1.06 -25.45 24.08
N GLU A 514 -1.94 -25.40 23.07
CA GLU A 514 -3.16 -26.21 23.03
C GLU A 514 -2.91 -27.73 22.95
N HIS A 515 -1.66 -28.15 22.74
CA HIS A 515 -1.22 -29.55 22.87
C HIS A 515 -0.09 -29.66 23.90
N PRO A 516 -0.38 -29.59 25.22
CA PRO A 516 0.64 -29.60 26.27
C PRO A 516 1.60 -30.80 26.18
N SER A 517 1.10 -31.98 25.82
CA SER A 517 1.92 -33.18 25.63
C SER A 517 3.01 -33.02 24.57
N ILE A 518 2.73 -32.30 23.47
CA ILE A 518 3.71 -32.00 22.42
C ILE A 518 4.64 -30.87 22.87
N PHE A 519 4.09 -29.85 23.54
CA PHE A 519 4.84 -28.71 24.09
C PHE A 519 5.94 -29.13 25.07
N VAL A 520 5.66 -30.09 25.96
CA VAL A 520 6.64 -30.55 26.97
C VAL A 520 7.59 -31.64 26.47
N ALA A 521 7.28 -32.28 25.34
CA ALA A 521 8.05 -33.42 24.83
C ALA A 521 9.57 -33.18 24.69
N PRO A 522 10.04 -31.99 24.24
CA PRO A 522 11.48 -31.72 24.14
C PRO A 522 12.24 -31.87 25.46
N ALA A 523 11.61 -31.62 26.62
CA ALA A 523 12.30 -31.71 27.91
C ALA A 523 12.68 -33.14 28.31
N ALA A 524 11.99 -34.15 27.76
CA ALA A 524 12.28 -35.56 28.05
C ALA A 524 13.40 -36.15 27.17
N GLU A 525 13.80 -35.48 26.09
CA GLU A 525 14.79 -35.96 25.14
C GLU A 525 16.20 -35.46 25.52
N LYS A 526 17.18 -36.37 25.55
CA LYS A 526 18.56 -36.09 25.99
C LYS A 526 19.46 -35.65 24.84
N ASP A 527 19.16 -36.06 23.62
CA ASP A 527 19.92 -35.70 22.43
C ASP A 527 19.51 -34.30 21.92
N PRO A 528 20.45 -33.33 21.80
CA PRO A 528 20.12 -31.96 21.40
C PRO A 528 19.60 -31.85 19.95
N GLN A 529 20.06 -32.72 19.06
CA GLN A 529 19.56 -32.76 17.67
C GLN A 529 18.10 -33.22 17.64
N LYS A 530 17.77 -34.28 18.39
CA LYS A 530 16.39 -34.78 18.50
C LYS A 530 15.50 -33.81 19.26
N ARG A 531 16.00 -33.12 20.29
CA ARG A 531 15.26 -32.03 20.96
C ARG A 531 14.89 -30.93 19.97
N ALA A 532 15.83 -30.48 19.15
CA ALA A 532 15.56 -29.46 18.13
C ALA A 532 14.49 -29.92 17.13
N LEU A 533 14.46 -31.20 16.77
CA LEU A 533 13.40 -31.79 15.95
C LEU A 533 12.04 -31.78 16.66
N LEU A 534 12.00 -32.10 17.96
CA LEU A 534 10.77 -32.05 18.76
C LEU A 534 10.25 -30.62 18.93
N VAL A 535 11.12 -29.62 19.09
CA VAL A 535 10.74 -28.20 19.11
C VAL A 535 10.17 -27.78 17.76
N LEU A 536 10.79 -28.20 16.65
CA LEU A 536 10.23 -27.97 15.31
C LEU A 536 8.85 -28.61 15.16
N LYS A 537 8.67 -29.87 15.58
CA LYS A 537 7.38 -30.57 15.52
C LYS A 537 6.32 -29.86 16.36
N TRP A 538 6.67 -29.44 17.58
CA TRP A 538 5.79 -28.66 18.44
C TRP A 538 5.36 -27.36 17.74
N PHE A 539 6.28 -26.55 17.24
CA PHE A 539 5.95 -25.32 16.54
C PHE A 539 5.02 -25.56 15.35
N LEU A 540 5.31 -26.56 14.52
CA LEU A 540 4.44 -26.92 13.39
C LEU A 540 3.02 -27.33 13.82
N SER A 541 2.89 -27.98 14.99
CA SER A 541 1.59 -28.36 15.56
C SER A 541 0.72 -27.17 15.99
N THR A 542 1.32 -26.00 16.26
CA THR A 542 0.58 -24.79 16.67
C THR A 542 -0.10 -24.09 15.48
N LEU A 543 0.42 -24.27 14.26
CA LEU A 543 0.04 -23.48 13.09
C LEU A 543 -1.44 -23.61 12.73
N LYS A 544 -2.03 -24.81 12.86
CA LYS A 544 -3.47 -25.01 12.62
C LYS A 544 -4.32 -24.13 13.54
N GLN A 545 -4.01 -24.11 14.84
CA GLN A 545 -4.80 -23.38 15.82
C GLN A 545 -4.61 -21.87 15.67
N GLN A 546 -3.39 -21.43 15.35
CA GLN A 546 -3.10 -20.01 15.11
C GLN A 546 -3.80 -19.46 13.86
N TYR A 547 -3.85 -20.22 12.76
CA TYR A 547 -4.12 -19.65 11.43
C TYR A 547 -5.25 -20.32 10.63
N ALA A 548 -5.82 -21.46 11.06
CA ALA A 548 -6.87 -22.14 10.31
C ALA A 548 -8.13 -22.48 11.13
N SER A 549 -7.99 -22.68 12.45
CA SER A 549 -9.08 -23.16 13.33
C SER A 549 -10.37 -22.33 13.25
N ARG A 550 -10.24 -21.00 13.11
CA ARG A 550 -11.38 -20.08 12.98
C ARG A 550 -12.07 -20.24 11.63
N SER A 551 -11.31 -20.27 10.53
CA SER A 551 -11.86 -20.53 9.19
C SER A 551 -12.52 -21.90 9.11
N ASP A 552 -11.94 -22.94 9.72
CA ASP A 552 -12.51 -24.29 9.77
C ASP A 552 -13.82 -24.32 10.57
N LYS A 553 -13.89 -23.58 11.69
CA LYS A 553 -15.06 -23.57 12.59
C LYS A 553 -16.21 -22.70 12.09
N TYR A 554 -15.91 -21.54 11.50
CA TYR A 554 -16.90 -20.52 11.13
C TYR A 554 -17.12 -20.39 9.62
N GLY A 555 -16.34 -21.10 8.80
CA GLY A 555 -16.35 -21.01 7.34
C GLY A 555 -15.64 -19.77 6.78
N ASN A 556 -15.16 -18.87 7.64
CA ASN A 556 -14.38 -17.69 7.30
C ASN A 556 -13.47 -17.25 8.47
N GLU A 557 -12.38 -16.56 8.15
CA GLU A 557 -11.57 -15.84 9.13
C GLU A 557 -12.30 -14.58 9.61
N LYS A 558 -12.18 -14.27 10.90
CA LYS A 558 -12.89 -13.15 11.53
C LYS A 558 -11.91 -12.16 12.15
N LYS A 559 -12.26 -10.88 12.09
CA LYS A 559 -11.52 -9.80 12.74
C LYS A 559 -11.63 -9.93 14.28
N PRO A 560 -10.52 -10.12 15.00
CA PRO A 560 -10.53 -10.17 16.47
C PRO A 560 -10.76 -8.78 17.09
N LEU A 561 -11.10 -8.76 18.39
CA LEU A 561 -11.16 -7.53 19.17
C LEU A 561 -9.74 -6.99 19.36
N ASN A 562 -9.61 -5.65 19.26
CA ASN A 562 -8.34 -4.97 19.52
C ASN A 562 -8.15 -4.81 21.03
N PRO A 563 -7.11 -5.40 21.64
CA PRO A 563 -6.97 -5.33 23.07
C PRO A 563 -6.65 -3.91 23.55
N PHE A 564 -7.20 -3.54 24.71
CA PHE A 564 -6.83 -2.29 25.38
C PHE A 564 -5.56 -2.46 26.20
N LEU A 565 -4.87 -1.35 26.52
CA LEU A 565 -3.61 -1.39 27.28
C LEU A 565 -3.82 -2.00 28.67
N GLY A 566 -3.02 -3.00 29.01
CA GLY A 566 -3.10 -3.75 30.27
C GLY A 566 -4.15 -4.86 30.29
N GLU A 567 -4.86 -5.11 29.20
CA GLU A 567 -5.75 -6.26 29.08
C GLU A 567 -5.00 -7.57 29.35
N LEU A 568 -5.61 -8.47 30.12
CA LEU A 568 -5.04 -9.74 30.53
C LEU A 568 -5.78 -10.93 29.93
N PHE A 569 -5.08 -12.02 29.66
CA PHE A 569 -5.69 -13.32 29.47
C PHE A 569 -4.90 -14.40 30.19
N LEU A 570 -5.52 -14.97 31.23
CA LEU A 570 -4.91 -15.91 32.15
C LEU A 570 -5.63 -17.25 32.06
N GLY A 571 -4.88 -18.35 32.13
CA GLY A 571 -5.48 -19.68 32.09
C GLY A 571 -4.48 -20.79 32.33
N LYS A 572 -4.97 -22.03 32.31
CA LYS A 572 -4.12 -23.23 32.42
C LYS A 572 -4.71 -24.41 31.68
N TRP A 573 -3.85 -25.27 31.16
CA TRP A 573 -4.20 -26.61 30.70
C TRP A 573 -3.83 -27.62 31.77
N VAL A 574 -4.71 -28.58 32.01
CA VAL A 574 -4.48 -29.69 32.94
C VAL A 574 -4.74 -30.98 32.18
N ASP A 575 -3.68 -31.75 31.92
CA ASP A 575 -3.77 -33.05 31.28
C ASP A 575 -2.67 -33.99 31.82
N ALA A 576 -2.39 -35.09 31.10
CA ALA A 576 -1.37 -36.05 31.49
C ALA A 576 0.07 -35.47 31.50
N ALA A 577 0.31 -34.32 30.86
CA ALA A 577 1.57 -33.59 30.91
C ALA A 577 1.72 -32.72 32.18
N GLY A 578 0.71 -32.70 33.06
CA GLY A 578 0.67 -31.88 34.26
C GLY A 578 -0.06 -30.56 34.02
N THR A 579 0.30 -29.53 34.80
CA THR A 579 -0.28 -28.19 34.64
C THR A 579 0.63 -27.29 33.79
N THR A 580 0.08 -26.75 32.70
CA THR A 580 0.72 -25.73 31.87
C THR A 580 -0.04 -24.42 32.04
N GLU A 581 0.62 -23.38 32.53
CA GLU A 581 0.00 -22.08 32.85
C GLU A 581 0.25 -21.07 31.72
N LEU A 582 -0.72 -20.19 31.46
CA LEU A 582 -0.68 -19.09 30.49
C LEU A 582 -0.87 -17.75 31.20
N VAL A 583 0.01 -16.81 30.86
CA VAL A 583 -0.13 -15.39 31.14
C VAL A 583 0.02 -14.64 29.83
N SER A 584 -0.98 -13.85 29.46
CA SER A 584 -0.96 -12.94 28.31
C SER A 584 -1.36 -11.54 28.77
N GLU A 585 -0.64 -10.52 28.32
CA GLU A 585 -0.85 -9.12 28.66
C GLU A 585 -0.69 -8.24 27.41
N GLN A 586 -1.62 -7.30 27.21
CA GLN A 586 -1.44 -6.23 26.25
C GLN A 586 -0.48 -5.19 26.82
N VAL A 587 0.79 -5.27 26.42
CA VAL A 587 1.87 -4.42 26.94
C VAL A 587 1.96 -3.08 26.21
N SER A 588 1.34 -2.93 25.04
CA SER A 588 1.23 -1.65 24.34
C SER A 588 -0.05 -1.60 23.49
N HIS A 589 -0.61 -0.40 23.31
CA HIS A 589 -1.78 -0.15 22.47
C HIS A 589 -1.44 0.67 21.21
N HIS A 590 -0.44 1.55 21.27
CA HIS A 590 0.06 2.31 20.12
C HIS A 590 1.60 2.25 20.09
N PRO A 591 2.20 1.34 19.30
CA PRO A 591 1.55 0.31 18.47
C PRO A 591 0.97 -0.85 19.32
N PRO A 592 0.01 -1.65 18.82
CA PRO A 592 -0.55 -2.79 19.56
C PRO A 592 0.48 -3.91 19.73
N VAL A 593 0.74 -4.31 20.98
CA VAL A 593 1.68 -5.38 21.32
C VAL A 593 1.11 -6.26 22.43
N THR A 594 1.02 -7.56 22.16
CA THR A 594 0.63 -8.58 23.15
C THR A 594 1.88 -9.38 23.54
N ALA A 595 2.20 -9.39 24.83
CA ALA A 595 3.25 -10.24 25.39
C ALA A 595 2.64 -11.45 26.11
N TYR A 596 3.36 -12.58 26.09
CA TYR A 596 2.88 -13.82 26.68
C TYR A 596 4.00 -14.65 27.31
N SER A 597 3.61 -15.46 28.28
CA SER A 597 4.44 -16.42 29.01
C SER A 597 3.61 -17.68 29.23
N ILE A 598 4.14 -18.82 28.79
CA ILE A 598 3.53 -20.13 28.97
C ILE A 598 4.56 -21.07 29.57
N TYR A 599 4.25 -21.71 30.68
CA TYR A 599 5.22 -22.56 31.36
C TYR A 599 4.59 -23.78 31.99
N ASN A 600 5.36 -24.87 32.01
CA ASN A 600 5.05 -26.07 32.77
C ASN A 600 6.22 -26.32 33.73
N LYS A 601 6.02 -25.96 35.00
CA LYS A 601 7.07 -26.06 36.03
C LYS A 601 7.49 -27.51 36.29
N GLU A 602 6.55 -28.44 36.26
CA GLU A 602 6.80 -29.86 36.53
C GLU A 602 7.66 -30.52 35.46
N LYS A 603 7.46 -30.14 34.20
CA LYS A 603 8.22 -30.66 33.05
C LYS A 603 9.42 -29.80 32.66
N GLY A 604 9.57 -28.62 33.26
CA GLY A 604 10.72 -27.74 33.04
C GLY A 604 10.78 -27.17 31.63
N VAL A 605 9.66 -26.65 31.12
CA VAL A 605 9.62 -25.91 29.85
C VAL A 605 9.00 -24.53 30.06
N HIS A 606 9.56 -23.52 29.39
CA HIS A 606 9.08 -22.14 29.44
C HIS A 606 9.14 -21.49 28.06
N LEU A 607 8.01 -21.03 27.59
CA LEU A 607 7.86 -20.20 26.42
C LEU A 607 7.54 -18.77 26.85
N GLN A 608 8.20 -17.79 26.25
CA GLN A 608 7.81 -16.39 26.38
C GLN A 608 7.98 -15.69 25.04
N GLY A 609 7.24 -14.62 24.81
CA GLY A 609 7.36 -13.87 23.58
C GLY A 609 6.45 -12.65 23.57
N TYR A 610 6.50 -11.92 22.47
CA TYR A 610 5.55 -10.87 22.18
C TYR A 610 5.30 -10.79 20.68
N ASN A 611 4.13 -10.28 20.33
CA ASN A 611 3.70 -10.12 18.95
C ASN A 611 3.13 -8.71 18.76
N ALA A 612 3.52 -8.11 17.65
CA ALA A 612 2.90 -6.96 17.03
C ALA A 612 2.66 -7.26 15.55
N GLN A 613 1.88 -6.42 14.88
CA GLN A 613 1.54 -6.62 13.48
C GLN A 613 1.63 -5.31 12.71
N LYS A 614 2.08 -5.41 11.46
CA LYS A 614 1.94 -4.35 10.46
C LYS A 614 1.19 -4.91 9.27
N ALA A 615 0.01 -4.35 9.01
CA ALA A 615 -0.81 -4.74 7.87
C ALA A 615 -0.54 -3.82 6.66
N SER A 616 -0.68 -4.36 5.45
CA SER A 616 -0.77 -3.59 4.21
C SER A 616 -1.86 -4.16 3.32
N PHE A 617 -2.59 -3.29 2.63
CA PHE A 617 -3.86 -3.62 2.02
C PHE A 617 -3.78 -3.49 0.49
N ALA A 618 -4.26 -4.52 -0.19
CA ALA A 618 -4.41 -4.56 -1.65
C ALA A 618 -5.66 -5.40 -1.99
N ARG A 619 -5.59 -6.30 -2.98
CA ARG A 619 -6.63 -7.33 -3.19
C ARG A 619 -6.64 -8.39 -2.07
N THR A 620 -5.56 -8.45 -1.31
CA THR A 620 -5.33 -9.28 -0.13
C THR A 620 -4.90 -8.37 1.02
N ILE A 621 -5.02 -8.84 2.27
CA ILE A 621 -4.43 -8.14 3.42
C ILE A 621 -3.12 -8.84 3.75
N ASN A 622 -1.99 -8.19 3.53
CA ASN A 622 -0.70 -8.74 3.95
C ASN A 622 -0.43 -8.31 5.39
N VAL A 623 -0.01 -9.23 6.23
CA VAL A 623 0.29 -8.98 7.65
C VAL A 623 1.71 -9.45 7.92
N LYS A 624 2.60 -8.48 8.17
CA LYS A 624 3.93 -8.73 8.70
C LYS A 624 3.82 -8.88 10.21
N GLN A 625 4.24 -10.03 10.74
CA GLN A 625 4.35 -10.20 12.18
C GLN A 625 5.69 -9.67 12.68
N ILE A 626 5.68 -8.92 13.77
CA ILE A 626 6.85 -8.30 14.39
C ILE A 626 6.96 -8.83 15.82
N GLY A 627 8.19 -9.11 16.26
CA GLY A 627 8.48 -9.79 17.52
C GLY A 627 8.94 -11.22 17.31
N HIS A 628 9.06 -11.95 18.42
CA HIS A 628 9.65 -13.30 18.46
C HIS A 628 9.20 -14.05 19.70
N ALA A 629 9.36 -15.37 19.65
CA ALA A 629 9.20 -16.24 20.80
C ALA A 629 10.55 -16.84 21.22
N VAL A 630 10.66 -17.13 22.51
CA VAL A 630 11.79 -17.78 23.15
C VAL A 630 11.27 -18.99 23.90
N PHE A 631 11.68 -20.18 23.46
CA PHE A 631 11.37 -21.45 24.14
C PHE A 631 12.60 -21.94 24.89
N SER A 632 12.46 -22.27 26.16
CA SER A 632 13.57 -22.60 27.06
C SER A 632 13.34 -23.95 27.73
N ILE A 633 14.43 -24.72 27.85
CA ILE A 633 14.48 -25.99 28.58
C ILE A 633 15.61 -25.89 29.62
N PRO A 634 15.32 -25.40 30.84
CA PRO A 634 16.35 -25.11 31.84
C PRO A 634 17.22 -26.32 32.22
N ALA A 635 16.67 -27.54 32.16
CA ALA A 635 17.43 -28.76 32.47
C ALA A 635 18.66 -28.99 31.57
N TYR A 636 18.71 -28.34 30.40
CA TYR A 636 19.82 -28.43 29.45
C TYR A 636 20.52 -27.08 29.18
N ASP A 637 20.16 -26.01 29.90
CA ASP A 637 20.58 -24.63 29.58
C ASP A 637 20.35 -24.28 28.11
N GLU A 638 19.21 -24.73 27.58
CA GLU A 638 18.92 -24.68 26.15
C GLU A 638 17.78 -23.73 25.84
N THR A 639 17.99 -22.84 24.88
CA THR A 639 17.03 -21.83 24.44
C THR A 639 16.90 -21.82 22.94
N TYR A 640 15.69 -21.57 22.45
CA TYR A 640 15.33 -21.51 21.05
C TYR A 640 14.71 -20.15 20.74
N LEU A 641 15.28 -19.43 19.79
CA LEU A 641 14.72 -18.21 19.24
C LEU A 641 13.87 -18.55 18.01
N ILE A 642 12.61 -18.11 18.01
CA ILE A 642 11.61 -18.44 17.00
C ILE A 642 11.09 -17.14 16.39
N THR A 643 11.21 -17.00 15.07
CA THR A 643 10.60 -15.89 14.34
C THR A 643 9.13 -16.18 14.07
N LEU A 644 8.31 -15.15 13.92
CA LEU A 644 6.89 -15.31 13.62
C LEU A 644 6.68 -15.35 12.09
N PRO A 645 5.76 -16.19 11.57
CA PRO A 645 5.50 -16.24 10.14
C PRO A 645 4.75 -15.00 9.67
N ASN A 646 5.12 -14.50 8.49
CA ASN A 646 4.29 -13.54 7.78
C ASN A 646 3.09 -14.26 7.16
N LEU A 647 2.00 -13.51 6.95
CA LEU A 647 0.78 -14.07 6.40
C LEU A 647 0.08 -13.09 5.46
N HIS A 648 -0.83 -13.62 4.67
CA HIS A 648 -1.77 -12.82 3.90
C HIS A 648 -3.18 -13.41 4.00
N ILE A 649 -4.18 -12.53 4.00
CA ILE A 649 -5.60 -12.89 4.04
C ILE A 649 -6.11 -12.85 2.61
N GLU A 650 -6.45 -14.04 2.11
CA GLU A 650 -6.99 -14.30 0.78
C GLU A 650 -8.51 -14.47 0.84
N GLY A 651 -9.18 -14.52 -0.32
CA GLY A 651 -10.61 -14.86 -0.38
C GLY A 651 -11.59 -13.72 -0.04
N LEU A 652 -11.07 -12.50 0.14
CA LEU A 652 -11.86 -11.32 0.52
C LEU A 652 -12.91 -10.94 -0.54
N ILE A 653 -12.57 -10.97 -1.82
CA ILE A 653 -13.53 -10.68 -2.91
C ILE A 653 -14.72 -11.66 -2.92
N PHE A 654 -14.49 -12.90 -2.50
CA PHE A 654 -15.51 -13.96 -2.48
C PHE A 654 -16.33 -13.98 -1.19
N GLY A 655 -15.96 -13.18 -0.18
CA GLY A 655 -16.66 -13.16 1.12
C GLY A 655 -16.30 -14.31 2.06
N ALA A 656 -15.19 -15.00 1.80
CA ALA A 656 -14.71 -16.13 2.58
C ALA A 656 -13.22 -15.94 2.89
N PRO A 657 -12.85 -14.97 3.74
CA PRO A 657 -11.45 -14.73 4.09
C PRO A 657 -10.79 -15.97 4.70
N PHE A 658 -9.55 -16.25 4.31
CA PHE A 658 -8.72 -17.31 4.90
C PHE A 658 -7.26 -16.88 4.92
N VAL A 659 -6.50 -17.41 5.88
CA VAL A 659 -5.07 -17.12 6.04
C VAL A 659 -4.22 -18.06 5.17
N GLU A 660 -3.24 -17.49 4.46
CA GLU A 660 -2.09 -18.24 3.94
C GLU A 660 -0.79 -17.68 4.52
N LEU A 661 0.07 -18.59 5.00
CA LEU A 661 1.41 -18.24 5.47
C LEU A 661 2.36 -18.06 4.28
N ASN A 662 3.28 -17.10 4.37
CA ASN A 662 4.30 -16.84 3.36
C ASN A 662 5.67 -16.60 4.01
N ASP A 663 6.67 -16.32 3.18
CA ASP A 663 8.07 -16.18 3.58
C ASP A 663 8.61 -17.40 4.35
N LYS A 664 9.42 -17.15 5.38
CA LYS A 664 10.19 -18.15 6.11
C LYS A 664 10.03 -17.94 7.61
N THR A 665 9.94 -19.04 8.35
CA THR A 665 10.17 -19.04 9.80
C THR A 665 11.48 -19.73 10.12
N TYR A 666 12.20 -19.20 11.10
CA TYR A 666 13.40 -19.80 11.64
C TYR A 666 13.20 -20.16 13.11
N ILE A 667 13.74 -21.31 13.51
CA ILE A 667 13.91 -21.71 14.90
C ILE A 667 15.39 -22.02 15.08
N THR A 668 16.10 -21.23 15.88
CA THR A 668 17.55 -21.41 16.09
C THR A 668 17.86 -21.59 17.56
N SER A 669 18.71 -22.58 17.88
CA SER A 669 18.98 -22.98 19.26
C SER A 669 20.35 -22.54 19.76
N SER A 670 20.49 -22.38 21.07
CA SER A 670 21.79 -22.25 21.74
C SER A 670 22.64 -23.53 21.60
N SER A 671 22.02 -24.70 21.41
CA SER A 671 22.67 -25.99 21.19
C SER A 671 23.25 -26.20 19.79
N GLY A 672 23.10 -25.22 18.89
CA GLY A 672 23.77 -25.23 17.58
C GLY A 672 22.97 -25.89 16.45
N TYR A 673 21.63 -25.89 16.52
CA TYR A 673 20.75 -26.36 15.46
C TYR A 673 19.80 -25.26 15.00
N THR A 674 19.50 -25.24 13.70
CA THR A 674 18.58 -24.29 13.10
C THR A 674 17.59 -25.02 12.20
N ALA A 675 16.30 -24.77 12.42
CA ALA A 675 15.24 -25.14 11.51
C ALA A 675 14.86 -23.93 10.65
N LYS A 676 14.69 -24.15 9.35
CA LYS A 676 14.13 -23.19 8.39
C LYS A 676 12.87 -23.79 7.79
N ILE A 677 11.74 -23.09 7.95
CA ILE A 677 10.43 -23.46 7.42
C ILE A 677 10.12 -22.51 6.25
N ASP A 678 9.97 -23.04 5.04
CA ASP A 678 9.52 -22.32 3.86
C ASP A 678 8.04 -22.63 3.61
N TYR A 679 7.18 -21.60 3.63
CA TYR A 679 5.74 -21.75 3.38
C TYR A 679 5.41 -21.60 1.90
N SER A 680 4.36 -22.30 1.45
CA SER A 680 3.90 -22.27 0.06
C SER A 680 2.39 -22.47 -0.07
N GLY A 681 1.78 -21.78 -1.04
CA GLY A 681 0.33 -21.75 -1.27
C GLY A 681 -0.08 -22.05 -2.71
N ARG A 682 -1.38 -21.87 -3.00
CA ARG A 682 -1.96 -22.13 -4.32
C ARG A 682 -1.51 -21.03 -5.31
N GLY A 683 -0.51 -21.30 -6.15
CA GLY A 683 0.02 -20.33 -7.13
C GLY A 683 1.46 -20.60 -7.56
N TRP A 684 2.22 -21.39 -6.79
CA TRP A 684 3.54 -21.85 -7.19
C TRP A 684 3.41 -23.08 -8.08
N VAL A 685 3.24 -22.86 -9.39
CA VAL A 685 3.20 -23.82 -10.52
C VAL A 685 2.11 -24.93 -10.45
N SER A 686 1.80 -25.53 -9.30
CA SER A 686 0.73 -26.54 -9.10
C SER A 686 0.43 -26.92 -7.62
N GLY A 687 0.93 -26.20 -6.61
CA GLY A 687 0.87 -26.60 -5.19
C GLY A 687 -0.51 -26.58 -4.48
N LYS A 688 -0.66 -27.39 -3.42
CA LYS A 688 -1.83 -27.39 -2.50
C LYS A 688 -1.74 -26.21 -1.51
N LYS A 689 -2.88 -25.66 -1.08
CA LYS A 689 -2.94 -24.63 -0.02
C LYS A 689 -2.26 -25.10 1.27
N ASN A 690 -1.74 -24.17 2.06
CA ASN A 690 -1.18 -24.43 3.40
C ASN A 690 -0.01 -25.42 3.40
N SER A 691 0.76 -25.49 2.31
CA SER A 691 1.91 -26.39 2.19
C SER A 691 3.16 -25.76 2.80
N PHE A 692 4.09 -26.59 3.26
CA PHE A 692 5.40 -26.12 3.71
C PHE A 692 6.49 -27.17 3.47
N THR A 693 7.73 -26.71 3.48
CA THR A 693 8.92 -27.55 3.62
C THR A 693 9.79 -26.98 4.72
N ALA A 694 10.09 -27.77 5.75
CA ALA A 694 11.04 -27.42 6.79
C ALA A 694 12.32 -28.25 6.68
N THR A 695 13.44 -27.67 7.02
CA THR A 695 14.75 -28.33 7.05
C THR A 695 15.43 -28.02 8.37
N LEU A 696 15.96 -29.04 9.04
CA LEU A 696 16.73 -28.93 10.29
C LEU A 696 18.18 -29.29 10.01
N TYR A 697 19.11 -28.42 10.40
CA TYR A 697 20.54 -28.53 10.12
C TYR A 697 21.37 -27.94 11.27
N PRO A 698 22.67 -28.29 11.41
CA PRO A 698 23.57 -27.62 12.34
C PRO A 698 23.72 -26.14 11.93
N THR A 699 23.65 -25.22 12.89
CA THR A 699 23.66 -23.78 12.61
C THR A 699 24.91 -23.36 11.83
N GLY A 700 24.72 -22.58 10.75
CA GLY A 700 25.78 -22.19 9.82
C GLY A 700 26.21 -23.27 8.82
N LYS A 701 25.48 -24.39 8.75
CA LYS A 701 25.69 -25.49 7.80
C LYS A 701 24.38 -25.88 7.10
N GLU A 702 23.75 -24.92 6.43
CA GLU A 702 22.43 -25.03 5.79
C GLU A 702 22.34 -26.18 4.78
N SER A 703 23.46 -26.57 4.17
CA SER A 703 23.54 -27.70 3.23
C SER A 703 23.51 -29.08 3.92
N SER A 704 23.86 -29.14 5.21
CA SER A 704 23.96 -30.37 6.01
C SER A 704 22.62 -30.71 6.68
N ILE A 705 21.63 -31.03 5.85
CA ILE A 705 20.27 -31.30 6.30
C ILE A 705 20.20 -32.63 7.06
N LEU A 706 19.82 -32.54 8.33
CA LEU A 706 19.61 -33.68 9.24
C LEU A 706 18.20 -34.24 9.09
N TYR A 707 17.20 -33.36 8.99
CA TYR A 707 15.80 -33.74 8.81
C TYR A 707 15.09 -32.81 7.83
N THR A 708 14.12 -33.36 7.12
CA THR A 708 13.20 -32.62 6.26
C THR A 708 11.77 -32.92 6.70
N VAL A 709 10.95 -31.89 6.88
CA VAL A 709 9.52 -32.03 7.21
C VAL A 709 8.71 -31.44 6.07
N THR A 710 7.78 -32.19 5.51
CA THR A 710 6.97 -31.75 4.36
C THR A 710 5.52 -32.15 4.53
N GLY A 711 4.61 -31.26 4.15
CA GLY A 711 3.18 -31.54 4.18
C GLY A 711 2.35 -30.28 4.16
N GLN A 712 1.14 -30.38 4.71
CA GLN A 712 0.23 -29.26 4.92
C GLN A 712 0.10 -28.99 6.43
N TRP A 713 0.44 -27.78 6.88
CA TRP A 713 0.52 -27.46 8.31
C TRP A 713 -0.83 -27.51 9.03
N ASN A 714 -1.94 -27.42 8.29
CA ASN A 714 -3.30 -27.57 8.83
C ASN A 714 -3.89 -28.99 8.68
N LYS A 715 -3.16 -29.91 8.05
CA LYS A 715 -3.57 -31.31 7.85
C LYS A 715 -2.47 -32.24 8.32
N THR A 716 -1.82 -32.94 7.39
CA THR A 716 -0.78 -33.92 7.70
C THR A 716 0.57 -33.46 7.20
N PHE A 717 1.61 -33.82 7.96
CA PHE A 717 3.00 -33.70 7.53
C PHE A 717 3.84 -34.88 7.98
N GLU A 718 4.90 -35.16 7.22
CA GLU A 718 5.84 -36.25 7.46
C GLU A 718 7.23 -35.69 7.76
N VAL A 719 7.93 -36.33 8.70
CA VAL A 719 9.34 -36.07 9.02
C VAL A 719 10.19 -37.15 8.38
N ARG A 720 11.24 -36.73 7.66
CA ARG A 720 12.21 -37.61 7.01
C ARG A 720 13.61 -37.34 7.52
N GLU A 721 14.41 -38.39 7.61
CA GLU A 721 15.86 -38.25 7.85
C GLU A 721 16.57 -37.81 6.56
N GLY A 722 17.36 -36.72 6.64
CA GLY A 722 17.96 -36.07 5.49
C GLY A 722 16.96 -35.50 4.48
N LYS A 723 17.37 -35.34 3.21
CA LYS A 723 16.54 -34.76 2.13
C LYS A 723 15.53 -35.74 1.52
N LYS A 724 15.87 -37.03 1.46
CA LYS A 724 15.10 -38.08 0.77
C LYS A 724 15.10 -39.42 1.53
N GLY A 725 15.43 -39.42 2.82
CA GLY A 725 15.46 -40.64 3.61
C GLY A 725 14.07 -41.15 3.98
N ALA A 726 14.07 -42.15 4.86
CA ALA A 726 12.86 -42.77 5.37
C ALA A 726 11.99 -41.77 6.14
N VAL A 727 10.66 -41.96 6.07
CA VAL A 727 9.74 -41.29 7.00
C VAL A 727 9.93 -41.92 8.37
N ILE A 728 10.26 -41.10 9.36
CA ILE A 728 10.54 -41.55 10.74
C ILE A 728 9.44 -41.13 11.71
N ASP A 729 8.62 -40.15 11.33
CA ASP A 729 7.55 -39.60 12.15
C ASP A 729 6.53 -38.88 11.26
N SER A 730 5.33 -38.69 11.77
CA SER A 730 4.27 -37.93 11.12
C SER A 730 3.40 -37.20 12.14
N TYR A 731 2.61 -36.26 11.66
CA TYR A 731 1.62 -35.56 12.46
C TYR A 731 0.35 -35.36 11.63
N ASP A 732 -0.78 -35.53 12.29
CA ASP A 732 -2.11 -35.28 11.75
C ASP A 732 -2.82 -34.25 12.63
N ALA A 733 -2.92 -33.03 12.13
CA ALA A 733 -3.55 -31.91 12.81
C ALA A 733 -5.08 -32.04 12.87
N GLU A 734 -5.70 -32.87 12.04
CA GLU A 734 -7.14 -33.16 12.06
C GLU A 734 -7.47 -34.25 13.10
N ALA A 735 -6.58 -35.22 13.28
CA ALA A 735 -6.71 -36.24 14.32
C ALA A 735 -6.27 -35.77 15.72
N SER A 736 -5.42 -34.74 15.81
CA SER A 736 -4.95 -34.21 17.09
C SER A 736 -6.01 -33.33 17.77
N THR A 737 -6.43 -33.73 18.97
CA THR A 737 -7.42 -33.00 19.76
C THR A 737 -6.73 -32.03 20.74
N PRO A 738 -7.06 -30.73 20.71
CA PRO A 738 -6.58 -29.76 21.70
C PRO A 738 -7.00 -30.10 23.13
N THR A 739 -6.13 -29.87 24.10
CA THR A 739 -6.51 -29.82 25.52
C THR A 739 -7.27 -28.51 25.76
N PRO A 740 -8.48 -28.55 26.37
CA PRO A 740 -9.23 -27.34 26.68
C PRO A 740 -8.50 -26.44 27.68
N LEU A 741 -8.46 -25.14 27.41
CA LEU A 741 -7.94 -24.16 28.36
C LEU A 741 -8.95 -23.96 29.50
N THR A 742 -8.50 -24.16 30.73
CA THR A 742 -9.24 -23.81 31.94
C THR A 742 -8.98 -22.34 32.29
N ILE A 743 -10.06 -21.57 32.40
CA ILE A 743 -10.03 -20.16 32.81
C ILE A 743 -10.93 -19.96 34.04
N ALA A 744 -10.71 -18.89 34.79
CA ALA A 744 -11.59 -18.55 35.91
C ALA A 744 -13.02 -18.22 35.40
N PRO A 745 -14.08 -18.52 36.18
CA PRO A 745 -15.43 -18.00 35.93
C PRO A 745 -15.43 -16.46 35.81
N LEU A 746 -16.31 -15.89 34.97
CA LEU A 746 -16.33 -14.46 34.67
C LEU A 746 -16.41 -13.58 35.92
N GLU A 747 -17.13 -14.03 36.95
CA GLU A 747 -17.32 -13.31 38.20
C GLU A 747 -16.05 -13.27 39.07
N GLN A 748 -15.13 -14.22 38.84
CA GLN A 748 -13.86 -14.38 39.55
C GLN A 748 -12.67 -13.81 38.79
N GLN A 749 -12.85 -13.43 37.53
CA GLN A 749 -11.82 -12.79 36.70
C GLN A 749 -11.58 -11.35 37.17
N ASP A 750 -10.35 -10.84 37.09
CA ASP A 750 -10.06 -9.41 37.27
C ASP A 750 -10.82 -8.59 36.20
N PRO A 751 -11.27 -7.35 36.49
CA PRO A 751 -11.89 -6.47 35.49
C PRO A 751 -11.08 -6.27 34.20
N MET A 752 -9.75 -6.40 34.27
CA MET A 752 -8.84 -6.31 33.13
C MET A 752 -8.71 -7.62 32.33
N GLU A 753 -9.25 -8.75 32.81
CA GLU A 753 -9.23 -10.01 32.08
C GLU A 753 -10.20 -9.96 30.90
N SER A 754 -9.72 -10.40 29.73
CA SER A 754 -10.31 -10.16 28.41
C SER A 754 -11.79 -10.54 28.33
N ARG A 755 -12.15 -11.74 28.79
CA ARG A 755 -13.53 -12.22 28.69
C ARG A 755 -14.49 -11.47 29.61
N ARG A 756 -14.03 -11.03 30.78
CA ARG A 756 -14.82 -10.16 31.66
C ARG A 756 -14.98 -8.77 31.07
N ALA A 757 -13.88 -8.15 30.64
CA ALA A 757 -13.87 -6.81 30.07
C ALA A 757 -14.75 -6.70 28.81
N TRP A 758 -14.63 -7.67 27.89
CA TRP A 758 -15.36 -7.70 26.63
C TRP A 758 -16.71 -8.43 26.69
N SER A 759 -17.14 -8.93 27.85
CA SER A 759 -18.34 -9.78 28.01
C SER A 759 -19.59 -9.22 27.32
N LYS A 760 -19.86 -7.92 27.47
CA LYS A 760 -21.01 -7.25 26.86
C LYS A 760 -20.89 -7.07 25.35
N VAL A 761 -19.68 -6.76 24.86
CA VAL A 761 -19.39 -6.69 23.42
C VAL A 761 -19.56 -8.07 22.79
N ALA A 762 -19.05 -9.12 23.45
CA ALA A 762 -19.22 -10.51 23.03
C ALA A 762 -20.70 -10.92 22.99
N ALA A 763 -21.51 -10.52 23.98
CA ALA A 763 -22.96 -10.77 24.00
C ALA A 763 -23.68 -10.07 22.82
N GLY A 764 -23.32 -8.81 22.53
CA GLY A 764 -23.85 -8.07 21.36
C GLY A 764 -23.51 -8.75 20.03
N ILE A 765 -22.24 -9.17 19.85
CA ILE A 765 -21.79 -9.91 18.66
C ILE A 765 -22.56 -11.23 18.52
N ALA A 766 -22.75 -11.97 19.61
CA ALA A 766 -23.48 -13.24 19.60
C ALA A 766 -24.97 -13.07 19.28
N ALA A 767 -25.59 -11.97 19.74
CA ALA A 767 -26.97 -11.62 19.43
C ALA A 767 -27.14 -11.01 18.02
N GLY A 768 -26.05 -10.60 17.37
CA GLY A 768 -26.10 -9.85 16.12
C GLY A 768 -26.56 -8.39 16.29
N ASP A 769 -26.54 -7.87 17.53
CA ASP A 769 -26.95 -6.50 17.88
C ASP A 769 -25.75 -5.54 17.78
N MET A 770 -25.66 -4.85 16.65
CA MET A 770 -24.51 -4.00 16.33
C MET A 770 -24.55 -2.64 17.02
N ASP A 771 -25.73 -2.14 17.33
CA ASP A 771 -25.87 -0.89 18.07
C ASP A 771 -25.38 -1.11 19.50
N ALA A 772 -25.81 -2.20 20.16
CA ALA A 772 -25.31 -2.58 21.48
C ALA A 772 -23.81 -2.89 21.47
N THR A 773 -23.32 -3.61 20.45
CA THR A 773 -21.89 -3.90 20.27
C THR A 773 -21.07 -2.61 20.17
N GLY A 774 -21.52 -1.66 19.34
CA GLY A 774 -20.85 -0.38 19.14
C GLY A 774 -20.85 0.51 20.38
N VAL A 775 -21.96 0.57 21.11
CA VAL A 775 -22.07 1.34 22.37
C VAL A 775 -21.12 0.80 23.43
N GLU A 776 -21.11 -0.51 23.67
CA GLU A 776 -20.27 -1.09 24.72
C GLU A 776 -18.79 -1.07 24.35
N LYS A 777 -18.44 -1.22 23.07
CA LYS A 777 -17.07 -1.03 22.58
C LYS A 777 -16.61 0.41 22.80
N SER A 778 -17.44 1.39 22.43
CA SER A 778 -17.15 2.81 22.60
C SER A 778 -16.96 3.18 24.08
N ARG A 779 -17.75 2.57 24.98
CA ARG A 779 -17.61 2.77 26.42
C ARG A 779 -16.22 2.36 26.91
N ILE A 780 -15.76 1.16 26.56
CA ILE A 780 -14.42 0.66 26.93
C ILE A 780 -13.33 1.56 26.35
N GLU A 781 -13.43 1.94 25.08
CA GLU A 781 -12.45 2.80 24.41
C GLU A 781 -12.39 4.21 25.03
N ASN A 782 -13.54 4.77 25.43
CA ASN A 782 -13.61 6.06 26.11
C ASN A 782 -13.01 6.02 27.51
N GLU A 783 -13.30 4.96 28.28
CA GLU A 783 -12.73 4.74 29.61
C GLU A 783 -11.19 4.63 29.54
N GLN A 784 -10.69 3.90 28.54
CA GLN A 784 -9.25 3.77 28.29
C GLN A 784 -8.62 5.11 27.91
N ARG A 785 -9.23 5.87 26.99
CA ARG A 785 -8.76 7.21 26.62
C ARG A 785 -8.71 8.17 27.80
N ALA A 786 -9.75 8.18 28.64
CA ALA A 786 -9.78 9.01 29.85
C ALA A 786 -8.68 8.63 30.85
N LEU A 787 -8.43 7.33 31.02
CA LEU A 787 -7.35 6.84 31.87
C LEU A 787 -5.97 7.27 31.33
N ARG A 788 -5.76 7.23 30.00
CA ARG A 788 -4.51 7.70 29.37
C ARG A 788 -4.31 9.20 29.50
N ALA A 789 -5.39 9.99 29.36
CA ALA A 789 -5.33 11.43 29.57
C ALA A 789 -4.89 11.76 31.01
N THR A 790 -5.47 11.07 31.99
CA THR A 790 -5.10 11.22 33.41
C THR A 790 -3.64 10.84 33.68
N GLU A 791 -3.15 9.75 33.09
CA GLU A 791 -1.74 9.34 33.20
C GLU A 791 -0.79 10.40 32.62
N LYS A 792 -1.14 10.94 31.46
CA LYS A 792 -0.38 12.01 30.78
C LYS A 792 -0.34 13.29 31.62
N GLU A 793 -1.48 13.72 32.15
CA GLU A 793 -1.59 14.89 33.03
C GLU A 793 -0.72 14.76 34.29
N ASN A 794 -0.65 13.54 34.86
CA ASN A 794 0.14 13.25 36.05
C ASN A 794 1.61 12.93 35.77
N GLY A 795 2.03 12.86 34.50
CA GLY A 795 3.39 12.44 34.11
C GLY A 795 3.72 11.00 34.51
N THR A 796 2.71 10.14 34.63
CA THR A 796 2.84 8.72 35.01
C THR A 796 2.67 7.81 33.80
N GLU A 797 3.39 6.68 33.75
CA GLU A 797 3.19 5.64 32.75
C GLU A 797 2.47 4.43 33.35
N TRP A 798 1.67 3.74 32.54
CA TRP A 798 1.07 2.48 32.94
C TRP A 798 2.10 1.41 33.28
N VAL A 799 2.00 0.87 34.50
CA VAL A 799 2.87 -0.19 34.98
C VAL A 799 2.31 -1.54 34.54
N ARG A 800 3.03 -2.22 33.65
CA ARG A 800 2.68 -3.56 33.17
C ARG A 800 2.77 -4.56 34.33
N ARG A 801 1.81 -5.49 34.42
CA ARG A 801 1.60 -6.37 35.56
C ARG A 801 2.49 -7.61 35.57
N TYR A 802 2.81 -8.18 34.41
CA TYR A 802 3.57 -9.43 34.32
C TYR A 802 4.83 -9.31 33.47
N PHE A 803 4.95 -8.25 32.67
CA PHE A 803 6.08 -8.06 31.76
C PHE A 803 6.84 -6.77 32.06
N SER A 804 8.12 -6.79 31.68
CA SER A 804 9.02 -5.66 31.77
C SER A 804 9.73 -5.45 30.44
N LYS A 805 9.96 -4.18 30.10
CA LYS A 805 10.81 -3.81 28.97
C LYS A 805 12.27 -4.04 29.36
N VAL A 806 13.05 -4.65 28.48
CA VAL A 806 14.49 -4.86 28.67
C VAL A 806 15.27 -4.01 27.66
N GLU A 807 16.37 -3.42 28.11
CA GLU A 807 17.25 -2.58 27.27
C GLU A 807 18.17 -3.42 26.37
N SER A 808 18.58 -4.60 26.86
CA SER A 808 19.45 -5.53 26.14
C SER A 808 19.01 -6.96 26.42
N ASP A 809 19.15 -7.84 25.43
CA ASP A 809 18.84 -9.26 25.57
C ASP A 809 19.96 -10.12 24.97
N LYS A 810 20.76 -10.71 25.87
CA LYS A 810 21.90 -11.56 25.51
C LYS A 810 21.53 -12.74 24.61
N LEU A 811 20.32 -13.29 24.76
CA LEU A 811 19.86 -14.38 23.91
C LEU A 811 19.67 -13.89 22.48
N LEU A 812 19.06 -12.71 22.31
CA LEU A 812 18.89 -12.10 20.98
C LEU A 812 20.23 -11.72 20.38
N GLU A 813 21.13 -11.11 21.15
CA GLU A 813 22.49 -10.79 20.71
C GLU A 813 23.23 -12.04 20.20
N ALA A 814 23.05 -13.19 20.86
CA ALA A 814 23.71 -14.44 20.49
C ALA A 814 23.05 -15.18 19.32
N LEU A 815 21.71 -15.16 19.23
CA LEU A 815 20.96 -16.02 18.30
C LEU A 815 20.37 -15.29 17.09
N ALA A 816 19.98 -14.02 17.22
CA ALA A 816 19.37 -13.27 16.12
C ALA A 816 20.29 -13.12 14.90
N PRO A 817 21.61 -12.83 15.05
CA PRO A 817 22.51 -12.74 13.90
C PRO A 817 22.64 -14.04 13.10
N LYS A 818 22.48 -15.21 13.77
CA LYS A 818 22.61 -16.53 13.13
C LYS A 818 21.52 -16.80 12.08
N ILE A 819 20.41 -16.06 12.14
CA ILE A 819 19.26 -16.19 11.23
C ILE A 819 18.94 -14.86 10.51
N GLY A 820 19.78 -13.84 10.69
CA GLY A 820 19.56 -12.50 10.13
C GLY A 820 18.29 -11.81 10.67
N LEU A 821 17.86 -12.13 11.89
CA LEU A 821 16.73 -11.46 12.52
C LEU A 821 17.12 -10.04 12.93
N LEU A 822 16.42 -9.05 12.38
CA LEU A 822 16.48 -7.66 12.84
C LEU A 822 15.45 -7.48 13.96
N VAL A 823 15.91 -7.06 15.14
CA VAL A 823 15.02 -6.72 16.24
C VAL A 823 14.46 -5.32 15.97
N GLU A 824 13.14 -5.24 15.75
CA GLU A 824 12.41 -3.99 15.46
C GLU A 824 11.73 -3.49 16.75
N ASP A 825 12.52 -3.21 17.79
CA ASP A 825 12.02 -2.82 19.11
C ASP A 825 11.36 -1.42 19.12
N ASP A 826 11.75 -0.55 18.20
CA ASP A 826 11.05 0.70 17.87
C ASP A 826 9.58 0.46 17.52
N LYS A 827 9.29 -0.62 16.78
CA LYS A 827 7.93 -0.98 16.33
C LYS A 827 7.12 -1.77 17.35
N THR A 828 7.73 -2.16 18.47
CA THR A 828 7.05 -2.88 19.55
C THR A 828 7.08 -2.14 20.88
N GLY A 829 7.51 -0.87 20.87
CA GLY A 829 7.66 -0.08 22.09
C GLY A 829 8.75 -0.61 23.05
N GLY A 830 9.63 -1.49 22.57
CA GLY A 830 10.66 -2.18 23.32
C GLY A 830 10.68 -3.70 23.16
N ILE A 831 11.69 -4.32 23.77
CA ILE A 831 11.79 -5.78 23.92
C ILE A 831 11.08 -6.18 25.22
N TRP A 832 10.08 -7.05 25.15
CA TRP A 832 9.28 -7.47 26.30
C TRP A 832 9.68 -8.86 26.80
N ARG A 833 9.85 -8.98 28.12
CA ARG A 833 10.16 -10.23 28.82
C ARG A 833 9.27 -10.44 30.03
N PHE A 834 8.97 -11.70 30.31
CA PHE A 834 8.22 -12.07 31.49
C PHE A 834 9.03 -11.73 32.75
N ASP A 835 8.39 -11.08 33.71
CA ASP A 835 9.02 -10.64 34.95
C ASP A 835 8.50 -11.49 36.12
N GLU A 836 9.32 -12.45 36.54
CA GLU A 836 8.97 -13.37 37.62
C GLU A 836 8.68 -12.64 38.94
N LYS A 837 9.39 -11.53 39.23
CA LYS A 837 9.17 -10.77 40.47
C LYS A 837 7.80 -10.13 40.47
N LYS A 838 7.41 -9.53 39.34
CA LYS A 838 6.06 -8.99 39.18
C LYS A 838 4.99 -10.07 39.24
N ALA A 839 5.20 -11.21 38.58
CA ALA A 839 4.27 -12.32 38.62
C ALA A 839 4.05 -12.87 40.04
N VAL A 840 5.11 -12.98 40.85
CA VAL A 840 5.02 -13.36 42.27
C VAL A 840 4.26 -12.30 43.08
N ALA A 841 4.53 -11.01 42.83
CA ALA A 841 3.81 -9.93 43.50
C ALA A 841 2.31 -9.92 43.16
N GLU A 842 1.94 -10.16 41.90
CA GLU A 842 0.54 -10.26 41.48
C GLU A 842 -0.16 -11.48 42.09
N ALA A 843 0.52 -12.64 42.16
CA ALA A 843 -0.04 -13.82 42.83
C ALA A 843 -0.30 -13.55 44.33
N GLY A 844 0.54 -12.75 44.98
CA GLY A 844 0.37 -12.34 46.38
C GLY A 844 -0.81 -11.38 46.64
N LYS A 845 -1.34 -10.69 45.61
CA LYS A 845 -2.51 -9.81 45.73
C LYS A 845 -3.86 -10.54 45.66
N LYS A 846 -3.86 -11.79 45.20
CA LYS A 846 -5.07 -12.63 45.05
C LYS A 846 -5.40 -13.47 46.31
N ASN A 847 -4.54 -13.44 47.33
CA ASN A 847 -4.77 -13.98 48.68
C ASN A 847 -5.05 -12.85 49.65
#